data_AF-A0A928D9I3-F1
#
_entry.id   AF-A0A928D9I3-F1
#
_cell.length_a   1.000
_cell.length_b   1.000
_cell.length_c   1.000
_cell.angle_alpha   90.00
_cell.angle_beta   90.00
_cell.angle_gamma   90.00
#
_symmetry.space_group_name_H-M   'P 1'
#
loop_
_entity.id
_entity.type
_entity.pdbx_description
1 polymer ?
#
loop_
_entity_poly.entity_id
_entity_poly.type
_entity_poly.pdbx_seq_one_letter_code
_entity_poly.pdbx_strand_id
1 'polypeptide(L)'
;MKKLLLMTCGIAASVAFGAATTNEGGEYTYPSWQDDNRTTGQTGDQIWNVTSPLSLGKFWPGQTDEVDYWQIYRGASITTTVSSLDRIMKGNVIFENNIVWAGTENYIGLTGPTRLVLRNGGSLTVSGDDLRIGQKHGNDYANTHGALFMEEPSALTTVGKNAVVGNTRPGAIWMDGGVLSITNGVLKTGGYSGQDGYIRINGGDVSLGSGNADFLNIGCAANYGSLHISGGVFSTRRTGGVAGDVYGKVGLYANKSADIYVDGGLLDLWNERFGLGYWNATGTTGGRASLTVDGDGRAVVSIVALGRTGSGNASVINLNGGRLEIIHSTGFATYGNTGNSRYVNFDGGTLALVKDPRLSSMHGALTSDGEKVVYPGGGTIEVPSGITANIKVNSMRKAVGFGIKEITLTNPGSGYVTAPEVKLVGGSGSGVSAYAIMNKDRSINRIVVTCRGEGYAEGDSVTVSIVSTTGSGAEATATLASNDGGIIRKTGAGTWRQQEKDNPFDGEIEIAEGKLAVSNAGFTAASAIRMGEGTAVAPVRGGISSLNRLDVTNGVVTIAATGSSGTAELTIGELSVDHGLALVTHTNDLALALASTDLTSTSSSASPVVNGLVYANKDASAYRNPSLFERAEDGSLSLVKTTTAAVPGENDNWKPASSVSATDAPEVSAVNSIIMQLTPVECYLRNSGNIEVKSGMIVCQRPHSYHGGAIRIEVTGGGAFTTRAKNGMFIYGDNYLAGQRSNSTANDGIVNNGNLWRRYYGPFADPDENTPMTLTVAGEKQARPELGAQAWLMKDQTFSGGLNLVNGGVFIQSDAGLGASGSPIRASGYCSIASYGENTLSISRPIQLIDGSALIFSPSMATGNAVSGELSGSGDLLTSDVNRGGCAMAFTGDHSSFTGDYYIQGNARISPATFSMHAGICLADGTNGIGVIETSGTFTHSVGTGKGELCWKRFKAYPESYALRGGFAAFGGDLTVNLGGAGAKLLPGSAYLPDGAVIQLQSQYADSALTFANGFELDGKTQRINVWKGKSAILSGTVSDSVSGGALAVTGNIDFAGVLEVSAANIASGAAMVTVNGDLAFSGAKVELPASVTPETLEAYKDTGIVLFTATGNVMGCPVLEAPGLDGMWNLRSKRNGAVSLVRSKGTVVVFR
;
A
#
# COMPACT_ATOMS: atom_id res chain seq x y z
N MET A 1 12.36 -42.62 92.00
CA MET A 1 12.72 -43.32 93.26
C MET A 1 11.47 -44.02 93.82
N LYS A 2 11.61 -44.82 94.89
CA LYS A 2 10.65 -45.11 95.99
C LYS A 2 9.26 -44.40 95.86
N LYS A 3 8.09 -45.00 96.09
CA LYS A 3 7.62 -46.19 96.87
C LYS A 3 6.06 -46.26 96.69
N LEU A 4 5.25 -47.27 97.06
CA LEU A 4 5.38 -48.67 97.52
C LEU A 4 4.00 -49.39 97.33
N LEU A 5 4.00 -50.73 97.34
CA LEU A 5 2.95 -51.77 97.51
C LEU A 5 1.62 -51.37 98.24
N LEU A 6 0.49 -52.10 98.12
CA LEU A 6 0.30 -53.54 98.40
C LEU A 6 -0.89 -54.24 97.69
N MET A 7 -0.64 -55.50 97.27
CA MET A 7 -1.43 -56.76 97.43
C MET A 7 -2.95 -56.79 97.10
N THR A 8 -3.55 -57.82 96.48
CA THR A 8 -3.16 -59.19 96.03
C THR A 8 -4.18 -59.65 94.93
N CYS A 9 -4.17 -60.84 94.27
CA CYS A 9 -3.51 -62.14 94.45
C CYS A 9 -3.30 -62.87 93.09
N GLY A 10 -3.06 -64.21 93.12
CA GLY A 10 -3.11 -65.10 91.94
C GLY A 10 -4.54 -65.56 91.59
N ILE A 11 -4.79 -66.44 90.60
CA ILE A 11 -3.95 -67.38 89.80
C ILE A 11 -4.56 -67.36 88.36
N ALA A 12 -3.91 -67.57 87.21
CA ALA A 12 -2.76 -68.41 86.83
C ALA A 12 -1.92 -67.80 85.69
N ALA A 13 -0.78 -68.41 85.36
CA ALA A 13 0.10 -67.96 84.28
C ALA A 13 -0.15 -68.70 82.96
N SER A 14 -0.46 -67.95 81.90
CA SER A 14 -0.05 -68.26 80.53
C SER A 14 0.99 -67.22 80.09
N VAL A 15 1.94 -67.60 79.24
CA VAL A 15 3.12 -66.76 78.96
C VAL A 15 2.76 -65.70 77.92
N ALA A 16 2.56 -64.47 78.37
CA ALA A 16 2.34 -63.34 77.48
C ALA A 16 3.65 -62.98 76.74
N PHE A 17 3.71 -63.28 75.44
CA PHE A 17 4.56 -62.50 74.55
C PHE A 17 3.94 -61.11 74.44
N GLY A 18 4.63 -60.11 74.97
CA GLY A 18 4.14 -58.73 75.00
C GLY A 18 3.97 -58.20 73.59
N ALA A 19 2.75 -57.80 73.24
CA ALA A 19 2.56 -56.87 72.13
C ALA A 19 3.27 -55.56 72.51
N ALA A 20 4.29 -55.19 71.73
CA ALA A 20 4.84 -53.85 71.84
C ALA A 20 3.74 -52.87 71.42
N THR A 21 3.31 -52.00 72.34
CA THR A 21 2.48 -50.84 72.00
C THR A 21 3.34 -49.92 71.15
N THR A 22 3.17 -49.97 69.83
CA THR A 22 3.96 -49.24 68.84
C THR A 22 3.61 -47.75 68.87
N ASN A 23 4.07 -47.11 69.93
CA ASN A 23 3.79 -45.72 70.33
C ASN A 23 5.05 -44.85 70.31
N GLU A 24 6.24 -45.45 70.30
CA GLU A 24 7.49 -44.73 70.08
C GLU A 24 7.76 -44.58 68.57
N GLY A 25 8.69 -43.69 68.21
CA GLY A 25 9.18 -43.56 66.84
C GLY A 25 10.25 -44.62 66.53
N GLY A 26 10.28 -45.13 65.29
CA GLY A 26 11.21 -46.19 64.91
C GLY A 26 10.85 -46.92 63.61
N GLU A 27 11.59 -47.98 63.33
CA GLU A 27 11.39 -48.84 62.16
C GLU A 27 10.89 -50.23 62.58
N TYR A 28 9.80 -50.68 61.94
CA TYR A 28 9.01 -51.86 62.31
C TYR A 28 8.74 -52.73 61.07
N THR A 29 8.63 -54.03 61.25
CA THR A 29 8.12 -54.95 60.22
C THR A 29 6.61 -55.08 60.35
N TYR A 30 5.85 -54.90 59.26
CA TYR A 30 4.39 -55.03 59.29
C TYR A 30 3.98 -56.51 59.45
N PRO A 31 3.26 -56.89 60.52
CA PRO A 31 2.94 -58.29 60.80
C PRO A 31 1.80 -58.81 59.91
N SER A 32 1.95 -60.04 59.41
CA SER A 32 1.06 -60.67 58.42
C SER A 32 -0.29 -61.16 58.95
N TRP A 33 -0.66 -60.79 60.18
CA TRP A 33 -1.83 -61.33 60.91
C TRP A 33 -2.63 -60.24 61.66
N GLN A 34 -2.27 -58.95 61.52
CA GLN A 34 -2.87 -57.86 62.28
C GLN A 34 -3.78 -56.99 61.40
N ASP A 35 -5.08 -57.31 61.41
CA ASP A 35 -6.13 -56.61 60.64
C ASP A 35 -6.53 -55.23 61.21
N ASP A 36 -6.03 -54.84 62.39
CA ASP A 36 -6.39 -53.59 63.07
C ASP A 36 -5.15 -53.07 63.84
N ASN A 37 -4.42 -52.12 63.23
CA ASN A 37 -3.15 -51.59 63.74
C ASN A 37 -3.28 -50.13 64.18
N ARG A 38 -4.15 -49.89 65.18
CA ARG A 38 -4.41 -48.54 65.70
C ARG A 38 -3.25 -48.07 66.57
N THR A 39 -2.77 -46.87 66.28
CA THR A 39 -1.55 -46.29 66.85
C THR A 39 -1.89 -45.02 67.64
N THR A 40 -2.78 -45.17 68.61
CA THR A 40 -3.17 -44.12 69.57
C THR A 40 -2.03 -43.82 70.53
N GLY A 41 -1.73 -42.54 70.76
CA GLY A 41 -0.65 -42.08 71.64
C GLY A 41 0.77 -42.27 71.09
N GLN A 42 1.01 -41.96 69.81
CA GLN A 42 2.34 -41.86 69.21
C GLN A 42 3.20 -40.74 69.81
N THR A 43 4.53 -40.91 69.74
CA THR A 43 5.55 -39.96 70.23
C THR A 43 6.73 -39.78 69.25
N GLY A 44 6.58 -40.20 67.99
CA GLY A 44 7.60 -40.09 66.96
C GLY A 44 7.20 -40.76 65.64
N ASP A 45 7.94 -40.47 64.57
CA ASP A 45 7.72 -41.03 63.22
C ASP A 45 7.94 -42.55 63.16
N GLN A 46 7.13 -43.24 62.36
CA GLN A 46 7.13 -44.71 62.25
C GLN A 46 7.31 -45.17 60.81
N ILE A 47 8.29 -46.05 60.59
CA ILE A 47 8.55 -46.69 59.30
C ILE A 47 8.07 -48.14 59.37
N TRP A 48 7.21 -48.55 58.44
CA TRP A 48 6.62 -49.88 58.34
C TRP A 48 7.11 -50.61 57.09
N ASN A 49 8.01 -51.58 57.28
CA ASN A 49 8.51 -52.46 56.24
C ASN A 49 7.52 -53.58 55.95
N VAL A 50 7.01 -53.65 54.72
CA VAL A 50 6.19 -54.75 54.20
C VAL A 50 7.10 -55.74 53.48
N THR A 51 7.41 -56.89 54.09
CA THR A 51 8.42 -57.83 53.58
C THR A 51 7.94 -58.74 52.45
N SER A 52 6.63 -58.88 52.28
CA SER A 52 5.99 -59.71 51.25
C SER A 52 4.58 -59.16 50.96
N PRO A 53 4.00 -59.35 49.76
CA PRO A 53 2.66 -58.84 49.46
C PRO A 53 1.60 -59.28 50.50
N LEU A 54 0.80 -58.34 50.98
CA LEU A 54 -0.24 -58.56 51.97
C LEU A 54 -1.63 -58.38 51.38
N SER A 55 -2.59 -59.16 51.87
CA SER A 55 -4.02 -59.03 51.61
C SER A 55 -4.73 -58.85 52.96
N LEU A 56 -5.27 -57.66 53.23
CA LEU A 56 -5.81 -57.29 54.55
C LEU A 56 -7.33 -57.26 54.60
N GLY A 57 -7.90 -57.58 55.76
CA GLY A 57 -9.34 -57.49 56.02
C GLY A 57 -9.83 -56.04 56.21
N LYS A 58 -8.94 -55.10 56.59
CA LYS A 58 -9.13 -53.64 56.71
C LYS A 58 -7.77 -52.92 56.61
N PHE A 59 -7.74 -51.63 56.31
CA PHE A 59 -6.50 -50.84 56.38
C PHE A 59 -6.77 -49.38 56.79
N TRP A 60 -6.29 -49.00 57.98
CA TRP A 60 -6.52 -47.69 58.62
C TRP A 60 -5.22 -46.99 59.06
N PRO A 61 -4.35 -46.59 58.12
CA PRO A 61 -3.15 -45.81 58.46
C PRO A 61 -3.53 -44.39 58.91
N GLY A 62 -2.70 -43.76 59.74
CA GLY A 62 -2.96 -42.41 60.24
C GLY A 62 -4.23 -42.34 61.09
N GLN A 63 -4.24 -43.05 62.22
CA GLN A 63 -5.23 -42.91 63.29
C GLN A 63 -4.52 -42.47 64.58
N THR A 64 -4.10 -41.19 64.61
CA THR A 64 -3.18 -40.66 65.64
C THR A 64 -3.82 -39.56 66.50
N ASP A 65 -3.45 -39.52 67.77
CA ASP A 65 -3.93 -38.50 68.71
C ASP A 65 -3.17 -37.16 68.56
N GLU A 66 -1.89 -37.21 68.23
CA GLU A 66 -1.07 -36.08 67.82
C GLU A 66 -0.94 -36.04 66.29
N VAL A 67 -0.92 -34.86 65.68
CA VAL A 67 -1.07 -34.68 64.21
C VAL A 67 0.25 -34.40 63.49
N ASP A 68 1.36 -34.46 64.22
CA ASP A 68 2.67 -33.97 63.76
C ASP A 68 3.60 -35.07 63.24
N TYR A 69 3.44 -36.32 63.70
CA TYR A 69 4.24 -37.47 63.27
C TYR A 69 3.74 -38.11 61.97
N TRP A 70 4.60 -38.93 61.37
CA TRP A 70 4.39 -39.64 60.11
C TRP A 70 4.34 -41.16 60.27
N GLN A 71 3.49 -41.83 59.48
CA GLN A 71 3.57 -43.27 59.22
C GLN A 71 3.98 -43.53 57.76
N ILE A 72 5.13 -44.18 57.56
CA ILE A 72 5.76 -44.39 56.25
C ILE A 72 5.71 -45.88 55.93
N TYR A 73 4.93 -46.28 54.91
CA TYR A 73 4.83 -47.68 54.47
C TYR A 73 5.72 -47.91 53.25
N ARG A 74 6.59 -48.93 53.30
CA ARG A 74 7.55 -49.22 52.22
C ARG A 74 7.77 -50.72 52.01
N GLY A 75 8.30 -51.10 50.83
CA GLY A 75 8.55 -52.49 50.46
C GLY A 75 7.45 -53.07 49.56
N ALA A 76 6.99 -54.28 49.88
CA ALA A 76 5.99 -54.99 49.08
C ALA A 76 4.57 -54.37 49.19
N SER A 77 3.67 -54.81 48.30
CA SER A 77 2.34 -54.22 48.15
C SER A 77 1.35 -54.62 49.26
N ILE A 78 0.43 -53.72 49.60
CA ILE A 78 -0.74 -54.01 50.44
C ILE A 78 -2.00 -53.91 49.59
N THR A 79 -2.81 -54.97 49.59
CA THR A 79 -4.13 -55.00 48.95
C THR A 79 -5.21 -55.20 50.02
N THR A 80 -6.33 -54.49 49.91
CA THR A 80 -7.50 -54.67 50.79
C THR A 80 -8.58 -55.51 50.08
N THR A 81 -9.69 -55.81 50.76
CA THR A 81 -10.72 -56.74 50.25
C THR A 81 -12.04 -56.03 49.94
N VAL A 82 -12.82 -56.53 48.98
CA VAL A 82 -13.99 -55.78 48.45
C VAL A 82 -15.15 -55.53 49.44
N SER A 83 -15.11 -56.15 50.62
CA SER A 83 -16.06 -55.92 51.72
C SER A 83 -15.42 -55.14 52.89
N SER A 84 -14.27 -54.48 52.68
CA SER A 84 -13.53 -53.75 53.72
C SER A 84 -13.69 -52.23 53.67
N LEU A 85 -13.05 -51.55 54.63
CA LEU A 85 -13.12 -50.12 54.89
C LEU A 85 -11.69 -49.55 54.88
N ASP A 86 -11.40 -48.66 53.93
CA ASP A 86 -10.02 -48.25 53.60
C ASP A 86 -9.86 -46.73 53.82
N ARG A 87 -9.49 -46.36 55.05
CA ARG A 87 -9.73 -45.00 55.58
C ARG A 87 -8.49 -44.41 56.26
N ILE A 88 -8.05 -43.22 55.84
CA ILE A 88 -7.01 -42.44 56.52
C ILE A 88 -7.68 -41.38 57.40
N MET A 89 -7.46 -41.45 58.72
CA MET A 89 -8.38 -40.86 59.70
C MET A 89 -7.99 -39.46 60.18
N LYS A 90 -6.81 -39.33 60.78
CA LYS A 90 -6.20 -38.11 61.36
C LYS A 90 -4.70 -38.40 61.57
N GLY A 91 -3.83 -37.54 61.04
CA GLY A 91 -2.37 -37.74 61.05
C GLY A 91 -1.73 -37.63 59.66
N ASN A 92 -0.41 -37.85 59.57
CA ASN A 92 0.34 -37.81 58.32
C ASN A 92 0.80 -39.21 57.91
N VAL A 93 0.66 -39.55 56.63
CA VAL A 93 0.96 -40.87 56.07
C VAL A 93 1.77 -40.73 54.79
N ILE A 94 2.72 -41.62 54.56
CA ILE A 94 3.48 -41.75 53.31
C ILE A 94 3.36 -43.19 52.80
N PHE A 95 3.08 -43.34 51.50
CA PHE A 95 3.25 -44.62 50.81
C PHE A 95 4.46 -44.53 49.87
N GLU A 96 5.43 -45.41 50.10
CA GLU A 96 6.61 -45.69 49.26
C GLU A 96 6.52 -47.11 48.65
N ASN A 97 5.34 -47.74 48.76
CA ASN A 97 4.97 -49.03 48.17
C ASN A 97 3.64 -48.92 47.41
N ASN A 98 3.23 -50.01 46.76
CA ASN A 98 1.94 -50.08 46.07
C ASN A 98 0.80 -50.47 47.02
N ILE A 99 -0.19 -49.59 47.16
CA ILE A 99 -1.41 -49.78 47.95
C ILE A 99 -2.60 -49.94 47.00
N VAL A 100 -3.40 -50.99 47.19
CA VAL A 100 -4.63 -51.23 46.43
C VAL A 100 -5.84 -51.20 47.38
N TRP A 101 -6.69 -50.18 47.23
CA TRP A 101 -7.95 -50.04 47.95
C TRP A 101 -9.11 -50.62 47.14
N ALA A 102 -9.52 -51.82 47.52
CA ALA A 102 -10.67 -52.52 46.97
C ALA A 102 -11.95 -52.33 47.81
N GLY A 103 -11.88 -51.66 48.98
CA GLY A 103 -12.99 -51.49 49.90
C GLY A 103 -14.10 -50.53 49.43
N THR A 104 -15.18 -50.48 50.22
CA THR A 104 -16.38 -49.67 49.92
C THR A 104 -16.31 -48.23 50.44
N GLU A 105 -15.33 -47.91 51.27
CA GLU A 105 -15.18 -46.60 51.91
C GLU A 105 -13.75 -46.08 51.81
N ASN A 106 -13.39 -45.59 50.62
CA ASN A 106 -12.02 -45.19 50.24
C ASN A 106 -11.76 -43.71 50.58
N TYR A 107 -11.43 -43.42 51.85
CA TYR A 107 -11.54 -42.07 52.43
C TYR A 107 -10.20 -41.48 52.89
N ILE A 108 -9.94 -40.20 52.62
CA ILE A 108 -8.78 -39.44 53.13
C ILE A 108 -9.25 -38.22 53.93
N GLY A 109 -8.92 -38.19 55.24
CA GLY A 109 -9.26 -37.12 56.17
C GLY A 109 -10.67 -37.23 56.69
N LEU A 110 -10.89 -38.10 57.69
CA LEU A 110 -12.21 -38.54 58.15
C LEU A 110 -12.60 -38.05 59.56
N THR A 111 -11.62 -37.87 60.45
CA THR A 111 -11.83 -37.47 61.86
C THR A 111 -10.99 -36.29 62.32
N GLY A 112 -10.08 -35.79 61.48
CA GLY A 112 -9.32 -34.56 61.71
C GLY A 112 -8.56 -34.09 60.46
N PRO A 113 -7.50 -33.28 60.64
CA PRO A 113 -6.55 -32.97 59.59
C PRO A 113 -5.76 -34.21 59.16
N THR A 114 -5.63 -34.41 57.85
CA THR A 114 -4.86 -35.52 57.28
C THR A 114 -4.00 -35.09 56.09
N ARG A 115 -2.79 -35.65 56.01
CA ARG A 115 -1.92 -35.61 54.83
C ARG A 115 -1.58 -37.03 54.39
N LEU A 116 -1.84 -37.39 53.13
CA LEU A 116 -1.22 -38.55 52.47
C LEU A 116 -0.18 -38.05 51.47
N VAL A 117 1.01 -38.64 51.46
CA VAL A 117 2.08 -38.40 50.47
C VAL A 117 2.34 -39.70 49.70
N LEU A 118 2.40 -39.62 48.37
CA LEU A 118 2.92 -40.69 47.51
C LEU A 118 4.27 -40.23 46.95
N ARG A 119 5.32 -41.03 47.13
CA ARG A 119 6.69 -40.72 46.68
C ARG A 119 7.52 -41.99 46.49
N ASN A 120 8.75 -41.87 45.98
CA ASN A 120 9.73 -42.97 45.90
C ASN A 120 9.23 -44.22 45.16
N GLY A 121 8.32 -44.06 44.19
CA GLY A 121 7.67 -45.15 43.45
C GLY A 121 6.38 -45.67 44.09
N GLY A 122 5.96 -45.12 45.23
CA GLY A 122 4.71 -45.46 45.90
C GLY A 122 3.48 -45.12 45.07
N SER A 123 2.45 -45.97 45.14
CA SER A 123 1.25 -45.84 44.33
C SER A 123 -0.02 -46.19 45.10
N LEU A 124 -1.12 -45.51 44.76
CA LEU A 124 -2.45 -45.82 45.27
C LEU A 124 -3.38 -46.19 44.10
N THR A 125 -3.94 -47.40 44.13
CA THR A 125 -4.92 -47.88 43.15
C THR A 125 -6.27 -48.06 43.84
N VAL A 126 -7.35 -47.46 43.31
CA VAL A 126 -8.69 -47.52 43.89
C VAL A 126 -9.67 -48.20 42.93
N SER A 127 -10.31 -49.28 43.40
CA SER A 127 -11.16 -50.16 42.57
C SER A 127 -12.53 -50.52 43.18
N GLY A 128 -12.72 -50.38 44.50
CA GLY A 128 -13.95 -50.78 45.18
C GLY A 128 -15.11 -49.79 45.09
N ASP A 129 -14.87 -48.55 45.50
CA ASP A 129 -15.81 -47.42 45.52
C ASP A 129 -15.04 -46.10 45.27
N ASP A 130 -15.73 -44.96 45.15
CA ASP A 130 -15.10 -43.67 44.85
C ASP A 130 -14.08 -43.25 45.92
N LEU A 131 -12.91 -42.78 45.47
CA LEU A 131 -11.94 -42.10 46.33
C LEU A 131 -12.49 -40.75 46.77
N ARG A 132 -12.54 -40.49 48.08
CA ARG A 132 -13.11 -39.27 48.66
C ARG A 132 -12.10 -38.59 49.57
N ILE A 133 -11.65 -37.41 49.18
CA ILE A 133 -10.69 -36.58 49.91
C ILE A 133 -11.47 -35.43 50.55
N GLY A 134 -11.37 -35.27 51.88
CA GLY A 134 -12.26 -34.38 52.63
C GLY A 134 -13.62 -35.04 52.89
N GLN A 135 -13.70 -35.84 53.95
CA GLN A 135 -14.89 -36.62 54.30
C GLN A 135 -15.23 -36.43 55.79
N LYS A 136 -16.52 -36.36 56.15
CA LYS A 136 -16.96 -36.44 57.55
C LYS A 136 -17.60 -37.79 57.84
N HIS A 137 -17.42 -38.30 59.07
CA HIS A 137 -18.17 -39.43 59.58
C HIS A 137 -19.28 -38.96 60.54
N GLY A 138 -20.54 -38.98 60.09
CA GLY A 138 -21.66 -38.47 60.89
C GLY A 138 -21.68 -36.94 61.01
N ASN A 139 -22.04 -36.43 62.20
CA ASN A 139 -22.28 -35.01 62.42
C ASN A 139 -21.15 -34.26 63.16
N ASP A 140 -20.39 -34.95 64.02
CA ASP A 140 -19.72 -34.27 65.15
C ASP A 140 -18.28 -33.78 64.90
N TYR A 141 -17.59 -34.27 63.86
CA TYR A 141 -16.16 -33.97 63.64
C TYR A 141 -15.93 -32.59 63.01
N ALA A 142 -16.01 -31.54 63.81
CA ALA A 142 -15.97 -30.14 63.40
C ALA A 142 -14.79 -29.76 62.47
N ASN A 143 -13.59 -30.34 62.64
CA ASN A 143 -12.35 -29.93 61.95
C ASN A 143 -11.79 -31.04 61.04
N THR A 144 -12.64 -31.62 60.21
CA THR A 144 -12.27 -32.68 59.24
C THR A 144 -11.92 -32.09 57.88
N HIS A 145 -10.77 -32.50 57.32
CA HIS A 145 -10.29 -32.14 55.97
C HIS A 145 -9.05 -32.96 55.56
N GLY A 146 -8.97 -33.35 54.29
CA GLY A 146 -7.89 -34.22 53.77
C GLY A 146 -7.08 -33.59 52.64
N ALA A 147 -5.79 -33.88 52.58
CA ALA A 147 -4.92 -33.51 51.46
C ALA A 147 -4.09 -34.71 50.98
N LEU A 148 -4.01 -34.89 49.68
CA LEU A 148 -3.10 -35.80 48.99
C LEU A 148 -1.97 -35.00 48.35
N PHE A 149 -0.73 -35.47 48.49
CA PHE A 149 0.46 -34.94 47.83
C PHE A 149 1.11 -36.05 47.01
N MET A 150 1.59 -35.72 45.81
CA MET A 150 2.25 -36.63 44.88
C MET A 150 3.59 -36.04 44.45
N GLU A 151 4.66 -36.79 44.72
CA GLU A 151 6.05 -36.42 44.45
C GLU A 151 6.63 -37.40 43.41
N GLU A 152 7.61 -37.00 42.61
CA GLU A 152 8.11 -37.87 41.54
C GLU A 152 9.14 -38.90 42.05
N PRO A 153 9.05 -40.18 41.64
CA PRO A 153 7.93 -40.83 40.96
C PRO A 153 6.85 -41.29 41.95
N SER A 154 5.58 -41.19 41.55
CA SER A 154 4.43 -41.76 42.25
C SER A 154 3.24 -41.92 41.31
N ALA A 155 2.21 -42.68 41.71
CA ALA A 155 1.00 -42.84 40.91
C ALA A 155 -0.30 -42.91 41.73
N LEU A 156 -1.35 -42.22 41.29
CA LEU A 156 -2.73 -42.44 41.74
C LEU A 156 -3.58 -42.92 40.56
N THR A 157 -4.20 -44.09 40.69
CA THR A 157 -5.03 -44.72 39.65
C THR A 157 -6.43 -45.03 40.17
N THR A 158 -7.48 -44.66 39.41
CA THR A 158 -8.84 -45.18 39.62
C THR A 158 -9.40 -45.80 38.33
N VAL A 159 -10.15 -46.89 38.45
CA VAL A 159 -10.74 -47.60 37.31
C VAL A 159 -12.23 -47.88 37.58
N GLY A 160 -13.11 -47.25 36.79
CA GLY A 160 -14.56 -47.32 36.97
C GLY A 160 -15.08 -46.60 38.23
N LYS A 161 -14.24 -45.79 38.88
CA LYS A 161 -14.49 -45.11 40.16
C LYS A 161 -14.06 -43.64 40.10
N ASN A 162 -14.79 -42.76 40.79
CA ASN A 162 -14.50 -41.33 40.81
C ASN A 162 -13.37 -41.00 41.79
N ALA A 163 -12.72 -39.86 41.57
CA ALA A 163 -11.92 -39.16 42.56
C ALA A 163 -12.64 -37.86 42.93
N VAL A 164 -13.12 -37.75 44.16
CA VAL A 164 -13.91 -36.62 44.66
C VAL A 164 -13.08 -35.83 45.68
N VAL A 165 -12.63 -34.66 45.26
CA VAL A 165 -11.79 -33.74 46.03
C VAL A 165 -12.67 -32.68 46.65
N GLY A 166 -12.88 -32.71 47.97
CA GLY A 166 -13.83 -31.82 48.65
C GLY A 166 -15.24 -32.40 48.75
N ASN A 167 -15.40 -33.65 49.21
CA ASN A 167 -16.70 -34.36 49.11
C ASN A 167 -17.74 -33.93 50.15
N THR A 168 -17.47 -34.21 51.42
CA THR A 168 -18.32 -33.79 52.56
C THR A 168 -17.58 -32.90 53.56
N ARG A 169 -16.33 -32.56 53.24
CA ARG A 169 -15.47 -31.54 53.83
C ARG A 169 -14.48 -31.01 52.80
N PRO A 170 -13.77 -29.90 53.07
CA PRO A 170 -12.73 -29.39 52.19
C PRO A 170 -11.63 -30.43 51.93
N GLY A 171 -11.16 -30.50 50.69
CA GLY A 171 -10.18 -31.49 50.26
C GLY A 171 -9.23 -30.96 49.17
N ALA A 172 -8.01 -31.49 49.14
CA ALA A 172 -7.00 -31.08 48.16
C ALA A 172 -6.20 -32.23 47.53
N ILE A 173 -5.77 -32.06 46.28
CA ILE A 173 -4.69 -32.82 45.65
C ILE A 173 -3.57 -31.83 45.26
N TRP A 174 -2.33 -32.19 45.54
CA TRP A 174 -1.12 -31.49 45.13
C TRP A 174 -0.21 -32.44 44.36
N MET A 175 0.22 -32.06 43.16
CA MET A 175 1.14 -32.83 42.32
C MET A 175 2.38 -31.99 42.04
N ASP A 176 3.49 -32.36 42.67
CA ASP A 176 4.84 -31.87 42.31
C ASP A 176 5.46 -32.74 41.20
N GLY A 177 4.94 -33.97 41.02
CA GLY A 177 5.25 -34.86 39.91
C GLY A 177 4.43 -36.16 39.97
N GLY A 178 4.83 -37.17 39.19
CA GLY A 178 4.14 -38.46 39.10
C GLY A 178 2.92 -38.46 38.18
N VAL A 179 2.07 -39.50 38.29
CA VAL A 179 0.96 -39.76 37.34
C VAL A 179 -0.39 -39.92 38.05
N LEU A 180 -1.38 -39.12 37.65
CA LEU A 180 -2.78 -39.28 38.05
C LEU A 180 -3.61 -39.83 36.88
N SER A 181 -4.09 -41.06 36.99
CA SER A 181 -4.89 -41.76 35.96
C SER A 181 -6.30 -42.07 36.46
N ILE A 182 -7.32 -41.61 35.73
CA ILE A 182 -8.73 -41.89 36.04
C ILE A 182 -9.39 -42.42 34.77
N THR A 183 -9.73 -43.71 34.78
CA THR A 183 -10.28 -44.41 33.61
C THR A 183 -11.72 -44.86 33.86
N ASN A 184 -12.65 -44.47 32.99
CA ASN A 184 -14.11 -44.72 33.11
C ASN A 184 -14.72 -44.25 34.45
N GLY A 185 -14.06 -43.29 35.11
CA GLY A 185 -14.53 -42.58 36.30
C GLY A 185 -14.51 -41.07 36.06
N VAL A 186 -14.74 -40.30 37.13
CA VAL A 186 -14.82 -38.84 37.06
C VAL A 186 -13.87 -38.19 38.07
N LEU A 187 -13.10 -37.20 37.63
CA LEU A 187 -12.41 -36.26 38.55
C LEU A 187 -13.36 -35.12 38.92
N LYS A 188 -13.57 -34.89 40.23
CA LYS A 188 -14.46 -33.84 40.75
C LYS A 188 -13.74 -32.97 41.77
N THR A 189 -13.85 -31.64 41.67
CA THR A 189 -13.72 -30.77 42.84
C THR A 189 -15.11 -30.37 43.34
N GLY A 190 -15.40 -30.66 44.61
CA GLY A 190 -16.74 -30.59 45.20
C GLY A 190 -17.53 -31.91 45.12
N GLY A 191 -18.16 -32.26 46.23
CA GLY A 191 -19.24 -33.25 46.33
C GLY A 191 -20.59 -32.60 46.69
N TYR A 192 -21.62 -33.41 46.91
CA TYR A 192 -23.03 -33.02 47.06
C TYR A 192 -23.41 -32.15 48.30
N SER A 193 -22.48 -31.37 48.88
CA SER A 193 -22.68 -30.73 50.18
C SER A 193 -22.03 -29.35 50.40
N GLY A 194 -21.70 -28.61 49.33
CA GLY A 194 -21.25 -27.21 49.42
C GLY A 194 -19.79 -27.05 49.86
N GLN A 195 -18.95 -28.06 49.65
CA GLN A 195 -17.60 -28.12 50.21
C GLN A 195 -16.53 -27.82 49.17
N ASP A 196 -15.44 -27.21 49.61
CA ASP A 196 -14.43 -26.68 48.70
C ASP A 196 -13.45 -27.77 48.23
N GLY A 197 -13.05 -27.71 46.96
CA GLY A 197 -12.12 -28.69 46.37
C GLY A 197 -11.03 -28.02 45.56
N TYR A 198 -9.77 -28.36 45.85
CA TYR A 198 -8.60 -27.76 45.21
C TYR A 198 -7.68 -28.81 44.59
N ILE A 199 -7.24 -28.58 43.35
CA ILE A 199 -6.23 -29.41 42.69
C ILE A 199 -5.10 -28.50 42.23
N ARG A 200 -3.88 -28.77 42.68
CA ARG A 200 -2.67 -28.01 42.36
C ARG A 200 -1.68 -28.90 41.60
N ILE A 201 -1.22 -28.44 40.44
CA ILE A 201 -0.28 -29.16 39.58
C ILE A 201 0.92 -28.24 39.31
N ASN A 202 2.05 -28.61 39.89
CA ASN A 202 3.37 -28.02 39.66
C ASN A 202 4.19 -28.87 38.68
N GLY A 203 3.90 -30.18 38.59
CA GLY A 203 4.56 -31.11 37.68
C GLY A 203 3.78 -32.43 37.52
N GLY A 204 4.29 -33.32 36.67
CA GLY A 204 3.71 -34.64 36.40
C GLY A 204 2.61 -34.65 35.32
N ASP A 205 2.00 -35.82 35.14
CA ASP A 205 0.95 -36.08 34.14
C ASP A 205 -0.40 -36.38 34.81
N VAL A 206 -1.46 -35.70 34.36
CA VAL A 206 -2.85 -36.10 34.62
C VAL A 206 -3.46 -36.62 33.32
N SER A 207 -4.08 -37.79 33.37
CA SER A 207 -4.76 -38.40 32.23
C SER A 207 -6.14 -38.91 32.64
N LEU A 208 -7.19 -38.20 32.20
CA LEU A 208 -8.58 -38.57 32.42
C LEU A 208 -9.16 -39.19 31.14
N GLY A 209 -9.66 -40.43 31.19
CA GLY A 209 -10.18 -41.13 30.02
C GLY A 209 -11.53 -41.78 30.28
N SER A 210 -12.50 -41.58 29.40
CA SER A 210 -13.84 -42.16 29.52
C SER A 210 -14.53 -42.27 28.15
N GLY A 211 -15.46 -43.22 28.03
CA GLY A 211 -16.45 -43.25 26.94
C GLY A 211 -17.75 -42.50 27.26
N ASN A 212 -17.95 -42.11 28.53
CA ASN A 212 -19.11 -41.34 28.98
C ASN A 212 -18.82 -39.83 28.93
N ALA A 213 -19.88 -39.01 28.84
CA ALA A 213 -19.79 -37.59 29.18
C ALA A 213 -19.49 -37.39 30.68
N ASP A 214 -19.20 -36.14 31.07
CA ASP A 214 -19.08 -35.68 32.47
C ASP A 214 -17.89 -36.24 33.27
N PHE A 215 -16.76 -36.59 32.63
CA PHE A 215 -15.59 -37.18 33.31
C PHE A 215 -14.61 -36.19 33.98
N LEU A 216 -14.84 -34.88 33.82
CA LEU A 216 -14.18 -33.82 34.58
C LEU A 216 -15.20 -32.79 35.06
N ASN A 217 -15.25 -32.50 36.36
CA ASN A 217 -16.14 -31.47 36.92
C ASN A 217 -15.40 -30.61 37.97
N ILE A 218 -15.10 -29.34 37.64
CA ILE A 218 -14.46 -28.38 38.54
C ILE A 218 -15.52 -27.48 39.18
N GLY A 219 -15.62 -27.53 40.51
CA GLY A 219 -16.74 -26.99 41.25
C GLY A 219 -18.03 -27.74 40.90
N CYS A 220 -18.34 -28.78 41.66
CA CYS A 220 -19.55 -29.60 41.56
C CYS A 220 -20.28 -29.58 42.91
N ALA A 221 -21.46 -28.96 42.98
CA ALA A 221 -22.21 -28.73 44.23
C ALA A 221 -21.37 -28.07 45.36
N ALA A 222 -20.38 -27.24 45.02
CA ALA A 222 -19.41 -26.60 45.93
C ALA A 222 -19.69 -25.10 46.17
N ASN A 223 -19.16 -24.54 47.26
CA ASN A 223 -19.05 -23.08 47.39
C ASN A 223 -17.95 -22.55 46.45
N TYR A 224 -16.72 -23.08 46.59
CA TYR A 224 -15.60 -22.80 45.70
C TYR A 224 -14.87 -24.08 45.24
N GLY A 225 -14.61 -24.22 43.95
CA GLY A 225 -13.81 -25.32 43.41
C GLY A 225 -12.79 -24.82 42.39
N SER A 226 -11.51 -25.22 42.51
CA SER A 226 -10.49 -24.75 41.59
C SER A 226 -9.42 -25.80 41.20
N LEU A 227 -8.85 -25.58 40.02
CA LEU A 227 -7.73 -26.32 39.45
C LEU A 227 -6.66 -25.30 39.03
N HIS A 228 -5.45 -25.45 39.55
CA HIS A 228 -4.33 -24.54 39.26
C HIS A 228 -3.13 -25.30 38.70
N ILE A 229 -2.84 -25.08 37.42
CA ILE A 229 -1.73 -25.68 36.67
C ILE A 229 -0.63 -24.63 36.50
N SER A 230 0.60 -24.95 36.92
CA SER A 230 1.82 -24.14 36.65
C SER A 230 2.93 -24.93 35.96
N GLY A 231 2.74 -26.23 35.79
CA GLY A 231 3.70 -27.15 35.18
C GLY A 231 3.05 -28.51 34.97
N GLY A 232 3.79 -29.42 34.33
CA GLY A 232 3.26 -30.72 33.92
C GLY A 232 2.20 -30.62 32.81
N VAL A 233 1.46 -31.72 32.61
CA VAL A 233 0.39 -31.82 31.60
C VAL A 233 -0.89 -32.31 32.26
N PHE A 234 -1.98 -31.58 32.08
CA PHE A 234 -3.34 -32.04 32.38
C PHE A 234 -4.05 -32.40 31.07
N SER A 235 -4.32 -33.69 30.85
CA SER A 235 -4.89 -34.20 29.59
C SER A 235 -6.21 -34.94 29.78
N THR A 236 -7.13 -34.74 28.83
CA THR A 236 -8.37 -35.52 28.71
C THR A 236 -8.38 -36.33 27.41
N ARG A 237 -8.74 -37.61 27.50
CA ARG A 237 -8.71 -38.58 26.40
C ARG A 237 -10.05 -39.33 26.26
N ARG A 238 -11.02 -38.71 25.59
CA ARG A 238 -12.26 -39.37 25.15
C ARG A 238 -11.99 -40.67 24.39
N THR A 239 -12.61 -41.75 24.88
CA THR A 239 -12.51 -43.10 24.33
C THR A 239 -13.84 -43.49 23.68
N GLY A 240 -14.22 -42.74 22.63
CA GLY A 240 -15.52 -42.84 21.94
C GLY A 240 -16.60 -41.89 22.46
N GLY A 241 -17.77 -41.88 21.82
CA GLY A 241 -18.94 -41.08 22.24
C GLY A 241 -19.72 -40.46 21.08
N VAL A 242 -20.85 -39.81 21.39
CA VAL A 242 -21.73 -39.14 20.42
C VAL A 242 -21.20 -37.73 20.08
N ALA A 243 -21.40 -37.28 18.83
CA ALA A 243 -20.99 -35.93 18.41
C ALA A 243 -22.00 -34.87 18.91
N GLY A 244 -21.81 -34.36 20.13
CA GLY A 244 -22.65 -33.28 20.67
C GLY A 244 -22.36 -32.88 22.12
N ASP A 245 -21.91 -33.82 22.95
CA ASP A 245 -21.85 -33.68 24.40
C ASP A 245 -20.67 -32.83 24.91
N VAL A 246 -20.80 -32.36 26.16
CA VAL A 246 -19.77 -31.61 26.91
C VAL A 246 -19.14 -32.54 27.94
N TYR A 247 -17.84 -32.77 27.83
CA TYR A 247 -17.11 -33.83 28.53
C TYR A 247 -16.43 -33.36 29.82
N GLY A 248 -15.88 -32.14 29.81
CA GLY A 248 -15.38 -31.44 31.00
C GLY A 248 -16.26 -30.22 31.33
N LYS A 249 -16.55 -29.98 32.61
CA LYS A 249 -17.50 -28.96 33.08
C LYS A 249 -16.96 -28.15 34.25
N VAL A 250 -17.26 -26.85 34.28
CA VAL A 250 -16.93 -25.93 35.37
C VAL A 250 -18.19 -25.22 35.85
N GLY A 251 -18.40 -25.17 37.16
CA GLY A 251 -19.61 -24.59 37.76
C GLY A 251 -20.85 -25.48 37.59
N LEU A 252 -20.77 -26.74 38.04
CA LEU A 252 -21.85 -27.72 37.92
C LEU A 252 -22.74 -27.78 39.18
N TYR A 253 -24.06 -27.65 38.99
CA TYR A 253 -25.08 -27.47 40.05
C TYR A 253 -24.96 -26.10 40.77
N ALA A 254 -25.60 -25.93 41.94
CA ALA A 254 -25.96 -24.63 42.53
C ALA A 254 -24.78 -23.87 43.21
N ASN A 255 -23.72 -23.62 42.45
CA ASN A 255 -22.43 -23.18 42.96
C ASN A 255 -22.21 -21.68 42.77
N LYS A 256 -21.38 -21.10 43.63
CA LYS A 256 -21.10 -19.65 43.62
C LYS A 256 -19.87 -19.28 42.79
N SER A 257 -18.76 -20.01 42.90
CA SER A 257 -17.59 -19.78 42.05
C SER A 257 -16.85 -21.08 41.72
N ALA A 258 -16.28 -21.16 40.53
CA ALA A 258 -15.30 -22.19 40.16
C ALA A 258 -14.31 -21.65 39.13
N ASP A 259 -13.01 -21.84 39.36
CA ASP A 259 -11.95 -21.24 38.52
C ASP A 259 -10.91 -22.28 38.11
N ILE A 260 -10.52 -22.28 36.83
CA ILE A 260 -9.30 -22.93 36.35
C ILE A 260 -8.27 -21.84 36.07
N TYR A 261 -7.08 -21.95 36.67
CA TYR A 261 -5.98 -21.02 36.49
C TYR A 261 -4.77 -21.78 35.91
N VAL A 262 -4.19 -21.25 34.83
CA VAL A 262 -3.05 -21.84 34.11
C VAL A 262 -1.98 -20.77 33.95
N ASP A 263 -1.02 -20.72 34.87
CA ASP A 263 0.15 -19.81 34.83
C ASP A 263 1.44 -20.50 34.36
N GLY A 264 1.32 -21.75 33.91
CA GLY A 264 2.37 -22.54 33.29
C GLY A 264 1.89 -23.96 32.99
N GLY A 265 2.73 -24.78 32.36
CA GLY A 265 2.36 -26.14 31.95
C GLY A 265 1.33 -26.18 30.80
N LEU A 266 0.70 -27.33 30.60
CA LEU A 266 -0.24 -27.58 29.50
C LEU A 266 -1.59 -28.12 29.99
N LEU A 267 -2.68 -27.42 29.66
CA LEU A 267 -4.06 -27.91 29.73
C LEU A 267 -4.48 -28.42 28.35
N ASP A 268 -4.43 -29.74 28.13
CA ASP A 268 -4.79 -30.40 26.87
C ASP A 268 -6.20 -31.02 26.92
N LEU A 269 -7.15 -30.33 26.29
CA LEU A 269 -8.53 -30.76 26.07
C LEU A 269 -8.84 -30.91 24.56
N TRP A 270 -7.83 -31.28 23.74
CA TRP A 270 -7.86 -31.26 22.27
C TRP A 270 -9.11 -31.90 21.63
N ASN A 271 -9.55 -33.05 22.15
CA ASN A 271 -10.67 -33.83 21.60
C ASN A 271 -12.04 -33.49 22.21
N GLU A 272 -12.11 -32.58 23.18
CA GLU A 272 -13.29 -32.38 24.02
C GLU A 272 -14.07 -31.08 23.70
N ARG A 273 -15.38 -31.13 23.94
CA ARG A 273 -16.16 -29.92 24.23
C ARG A 273 -16.08 -29.66 25.73
N PHE A 274 -15.63 -28.46 26.10
CA PHE A 274 -15.38 -28.05 27.47
C PHE A 274 -16.36 -26.94 27.89
N GLY A 275 -17.10 -27.12 28.99
CA GLY A 275 -18.17 -26.22 29.41
C GLY A 275 -17.81 -25.34 30.60
N LEU A 276 -17.71 -24.03 30.39
CA LEU A 276 -17.68 -23.02 31.43
C LEU A 276 -19.10 -22.57 31.75
N GLY A 277 -19.50 -22.64 33.02
CA GLY A 277 -20.84 -22.24 33.45
C GLY A 277 -21.91 -23.27 33.10
N TYR A 278 -21.61 -24.56 33.25
CA TYR A 278 -22.51 -25.64 32.89
C TYR A 278 -23.58 -25.92 33.97
N TRP A 279 -24.23 -24.86 34.46
CA TRP A 279 -25.26 -24.96 35.50
C TRP A 279 -26.46 -25.80 35.03
N ASN A 280 -26.92 -26.70 35.91
CA ASN A 280 -28.02 -27.64 35.66
C ASN A 280 -29.31 -27.31 36.44
N ALA A 281 -29.30 -26.25 37.26
CA ALA A 281 -30.38 -25.95 38.21
C ALA A 281 -31.07 -24.61 37.88
N THR A 282 -32.35 -24.66 37.56
CA THR A 282 -33.21 -23.48 37.37
C THR A 282 -33.34 -22.71 38.68
N GLY A 283 -32.77 -21.50 38.73
CA GLY A 283 -32.80 -20.61 39.90
C GLY A 283 -31.43 -20.31 40.54
N THR A 284 -30.33 -20.89 40.02
CA THR A 284 -28.98 -20.45 40.42
C THR A 284 -28.70 -19.07 39.84
N THR A 285 -28.24 -18.15 40.69
CA THR A 285 -27.86 -16.76 40.37
C THR A 285 -26.56 -16.42 41.08
N GLY A 286 -25.76 -15.49 40.53
CA GLY A 286 -24.48 -15.07 41.11
C GLY A 286 -23.33 -16.08 40.95
N GLY A 287 -23.50 -17.13 40.15
CA GLY A 287 -22.46 -18.13 39.89
C GLY A 287 -21.38 -17.63 38.93
N ARG A 288 -20.10 -17.83 39.23
CA ARG A 288 -18.96 -17.63 38.32
C ARG A 288 -18.35 -18.97 37.89
N ALA A 289 -17.99 -19.09 36.62
CA ALA A 289 -17.11 -20.14 36.12
C ALA A 289 -16.02 -19.51 35.23
N SER A 290 -14.74 -19.68 35.57
CA SER A 290 -13.63 -19.09 34.81
C SER A 290 -12.58 -20.08 34.29
N LEU A 291 -11.95 -19.73 33.17
CA LEU A 291 -10.66 -20.23 32.71
C LEU A 291 -9.73 -19.04 32.50
N THR A 292 -8.64 -18.96 33.25
CA THR A 292 -7.62 -17.93 33.09
C THR A 292 -6.33 -18.58 32.61
N VAL A 293 -5.77 -18.07 31.51
CA VAL A 293 -4.48 -18.49 30.95
C VAL A 293 -3.54 -17.29 31.02
N ASP A 294 -2.45 -17.44 31.77
CA ASP A 294 -1.62 -16.36 32.31
C ASP A 294 -0.14 -16.65 32.05
N GLY A 295 0.68 -15.62 31.83
CA GLY A 295 2.12 -15.73 31.58
C GLY A 295 2.48 -16.74 30.47
N ASP A 296 3.29 -17.74 30.80
CA ASP A 296 3.70 -18.82 29.89
C ASP A 296 2.71 -20.00 29.82
N GLY A 297 1.54 -19.88 30.48
CA GLY A 297 0.50 -20.89 30.50
C GLY A 297 -0.09 -21.19 29.12
N ARG A 298 -0.35 -22.48 28.84
CA ARG A 298 -0.93 -22.92 27.57
C ARG A 298 -2.16 -23.81 27.79
N ALA A 299 -3.26 -23.46 27.13
CA ALA A 299 -4.48 -24.26 27.10
C ALA A 299 -4.87 -24.57 25.65
N VAL A 300 -5.33 -25.80 25.40
CA VAL A 300 -5.68 -26.29 24.06
C VAL A 300 -7.05 -26.97 24.11
N VAL A 301 -8.00 -26.51 23.29
CA VAL A 301 -9.41 -26.91 23.37
C VAL A 301 -10.03 -27.14 21.99
N SER A 302 -10.95 -28.11 21.89
CA SER A 302 -11.73 -28.30 20.66
C SER A 302 -12.80 -27.21 20.51
N ILE A 303 -13.73 -27.15 21.47
CA ILE A 303 -14.83 -26.16 21.55
C ILE A 303 -15.01 -25.78 23.02
N VAL A 304 -15.18 -24.48 23.32
CA VAL A 304 -15.63 -24.03 24.64
C VAL A 304 -17.11 -23.67 24.61
N ALA A 305 -17.90 -24.30 25.47
CA ALA A 305 -19.31 -23.98 25.69
C ALA A 305 -19.44 -22.96 26.83
N LEU A 306 -20.10 -21.82 26.58
CA LEU A 306 -20.26 -20.72 27.52
C LEU A 306 -21.70 -20.61 28.03
N GLY A 307 -21.91 -20.89 29.32
CA GLY A 307 -23.22 -20.99 29.96
C GLY A 307 -23.99 -22.27 29.59
N ARG A 308 -25.05 -22.58 30.35
CA ARG A 308 -26.04 -23.61 29.98
C ARG A 308 -27.48 -23.29 30.38
N THR A 309 -27.72 -22.96 31.65
CA THR A 309 -29.05 -22.63 32.18
C THR A 309 -28.94 -21.58 33.29
N GLY A 310 -30.06 -21.14 33.87
CA GLY A 310 -30.10 -20.05 34.86
C GLY A 310 -30.00 -18.66 34.24
N SER A 311 -29.92 -17.64 35.09
CA SER A 311 -29.69 -16.24 34.72
C SER A 311 -28.95 -15.51 35.85
N GLY A 312 -28.23 -14.43 35.54
CA GLY A 312 -27.40 -13.71 36.51
C GLY A 312 -26.12 -14.45 36.90
N ASN A 313 -25.60 -15.34 36.05
CA ASN A 313 -24.34 -16.06 36.24
C ASN A 313 -23.33 -15.67 35.15
N ALA A 314 -22.04 -15.79 35.43
CA ALA A 314 -20.94 -15.32 34.56
C ALA A 314 -20.02 -16.47 34.12
N SER A 315 -19.86 -16.66 32.81
CA SER A 315 -18.84 -17.56 32.22
C SER A 315 -17.70 -16.72 31.67
N VAL A 316 -16.47 -16.92 32.17
CA VAL A 316 -15.35 -15.99 31.95
C VAL A 316 -14.14 -16.71 31.37
N ILE A 317 -13.50 -16.11 30.37
CA ILE A 317 -12.17 -16.48 29.92
C ILE A 317 -11.27 -15.25 30.05
N ASN A 318 -10.08 -15.41 30.61
CA ASN A 318 -9.08 -14.36 30.73
C ASN A 318 -7.78 -14.80 30.05
N LEU A 319 -7.22 -13.95 29.19
CA LEU A 319 -5.99 -14.17 28.43
C LEU A 319 -4.96 -13.10 28.85
N ASN A 320 -4.15 -13.45 29.86
CA ASN A 320 -3.27 -12.54 30.59
C ASN A 320 -1.81 -12.84 30.24
N GLY A 321 -1.44 -12.65 28.97
CA GLY A 321 -0.16 -13.14 28.39
C GLY A 321 -0.23 -14.57 27.84
N GLY A 322 -0.92 -15.48 28.55
CA GLY A 322 -1.02 -16.90 28.19
C GLY A 322 -1.70 -17.21 26.85
N ARG A 323 -1.47 -18.43 26.34
CA ARG A 323 -1.93 -18.88 25.01
C ARG A 323 -3.09 -19.88 25.09
N LEU A 324 -4.23 -19.51 24.51
CA LEU A 324 -5.39 -20.40 24.29
C LEU A 324 -5.47 -20.81 22.82
N GLU A 325 -5.34 -22.10 22.55
CA GLU A 325 -5.41 -22.70 21.21
C GLU A 325 -6.77 -23.35 20.95
N ILE A 326 -7.43 -22.97 19.85
CA ILE A 326 -8.75 -23.45 19.45
C ILE A 326 -8.68 -24.19 18.11
N ILE A 327 -9.16 -25.43 18.08
CA ILE A 327 -9.02 -26.34 16.93
C ILE A 327 -10.29 -26.40 16.06
N HIS A 328 -11.48 -26.36 16.66
CA HIS A 328 -12.72 -26.57 15.92
C HIS A 328 -13.24 -25.27 15.27
N SER A 329 -13.87 -25.40 14.10
CA SER A 329 -14.39 -24.28 13.30
C SER A 329 -15.43 -23.40 14.01
N THR A 330 -16.00 -23.85 15.13
CA THR A 330 -17.05 -23.18 15.90
C THR A 330 -16.59 -22.63 17.26
N GLY A 331 -15.28 -22.64 17.55
CA GLY A 331 -14.63 -22.06 18.73
C GLY A 331 -15.45 -21.98 20.03
N PHE A 332 -16.17 -20.87 20.20
CA PHE A 332 -17.08 -20.64 21.33
C PHE A 332 -18.54 -20.89 20.96
N ALA A 333 -19.18 -21.85 21.63
CA ALA A 333 -20.59 -22.16 21.50
C ALA A 333 -21.39 -21.62 22.70
N THR A 334 -22.55 -21.00 22.46
CA THR A 334 -23.52 -20.71 23.53
C THR A 334 -24.45 -21.90 23.73
N TYR A 335 -24.69 -22.28 24.99
CA TYR A 335 -25.81 -23.15 25.36
C TYR A 335 -26.73 -22.35 26.29
N GLY A 336 -28.01 -22.24 25.90
CA GLY A 336 -29.15 -21.88 26.75
C GLY A 336 -29.17 -20.50 27.46
N ASN A 337 -30.31 -19.84 27.31
CA ASN A 337 -30.72 -18.56 27.93
C ASN A 337 -29.83 -17.34 27.59
N THR A 338 -30.48 -16.19 27.40
CA THR A 338 -29.81 -14.89 27.17
C THR A 338 -29.37 -14.23 28.47
N GLY A 339 -29.98 -14.57 29.61
CA GLY A 339 -29.74 -13.91 30.90
C GLY A 339 -28.45 -14.27 31.65
N ASN A 340 -27.47 -14.94 31.04
CA ASN A 340 -26.16 -15.22 31.66
C ASN A 340 -25.07 -14.40 30.95
N SER A 341 -24.21 -13.73 31.71
CA SER A 341 -23.07 -13.00 31.18
C SER A 341 -21.98 -13.96 30.69
N ARG A 342 -21.31 -13.58 29.61
CA ARG A 342 -20.25 -14.37 28.96
C ARG A 342 -19.14 -13.40 28.56
N TYR A 343 -17.90 -13.66 28.97
CA TYR A 343 -16.76 -12.76 28.78
C TYR A 343 -15.54 -13.50 28.22
N VAL A 344 -14.85 -12.89 27.24
CA VAL A 344 -13.51 -13.29 26.79
C VAL A 344 -12.60 -12.06 26.87
N ASN A 345 -11.84 -11.97 27.95
CA ASN A 345 -11.03 -10.83 28.31
C ASN A 345 -9.60 -10.98 27.78
N PHE A 346 -9.06 -9.91 27.20
CA PHE A 346 -7.68 -9.83 26.73
C PHE A 346 -6.92 -8.80 27.58
N ASP A 347 -5.87 -9.23 28.27
CA ASP A 347 -4.90 -8.37 28.97
C ASP A 347 -3.46 -8.85 28.68
N GLY A 348 -3.12 -8.86 27.39
CA GLY A 348 -1.82 -9.26 26.82
C GLY A 348 -1.78 -10.64 26.17
N GLY A 349 -2.76 -11.51 26.41
CA GLY A 349 -2.71 -12.92 26.00
C GLY A 349 -3.09 -13.21 24.55
N THR A 350 -2.81 -14.44 24.12
CA THR A 350 -2.95 -14.89 22.73
C THR A 350 -4.09 -15.90 22.56
N LEU A 351 -5.06 -15.56 21.71
CA LEU A 351 -6.02 -16.50 21.14
C LEU A 351 -5.47 -17.02 19.81
N ALA A 352 -5.03 -18.27 19.78
CA ALA A 352 -4.47 -18.92 18.60
C ALA A 352 -5.46 -19.90 17.97
N LEU A 353 -5.62 -19.82 16.65
CA LEU A 353 -6.46 -20.76 15.91
C LEU A 353 -5.61 -21.86 15.29
N VAL A 354 -5.98 -23.11 15.52
CA VAL A 354 -5.23 -24.29 15.05
C VAL A 354 -5.93 -24.89 13.84
N LYS A 355 -5.14 -25.19 12.80
CA LYS A 355 -5.66 -25.77 11.56
C LYS A 355 -5.92 -27.27 11.72
N ASP A 356 -7.18 -27.67 11.91
CA ASP A 356 -7.58 -29.04 11.54
C ASP A 356 -7.47 -29.16 10.00
N PRO A 357 -6.58 -30.02 9.46
CA PRO A 357 -6.40 -30.17 8.01
C PRO A 357 -7.65 -30.73 7.29
N ARG A 358 -8.65 -31.23 8.02
CA ARG A 358 -9.95 -31.66 7.49
C ARG A 358 -10.88 -30.47 7.18
N LEU A 359 -10.61 -29.28 7.72
CA LEU A 359 -11.49 -28.12 7.65
C LEU A 359 -10.95 -27.06 6.69
N SER A 360 -11.74 -26.72 5.67
CA SER A 360 -11.40 -25.69 4.67
C SER A 360 -11.67 -24.26 5.14
N SER A 361 -12.28 -24.06 6.31
CA SER A 361 -12.53 -22.74 6.93
C SER A 361 -12.93 -22.86 8.41
N MET A 362 -12.74 -21.78 9.20
CA MET A 362 -13.22 -21.68 10.59
C MET A 362 -14.33 -20.61 10.71
N HIS A 363 -15.57 -21.04 10.56
CA HIS A 363 -16.72 -20.15 10.38
C HIS A 363 -17.28 -19.50 11.65
N GLY A 364 -16.78 -19.84 12.85
CA GLY A 364 -17.31 -19.33 14.12
C GLY A 364 -16.30 -19.35 15.28
N ALA A 365 -15.05 -18.96 15.04
CA ALA A 365 -14.01 -18.99 16.07
C ALA A 365 -14.30 -18.11 17.31
N LEU A 366 -15.12 -17.05 17.17
CA LEU A 366 -15.50 -16.11 18.25
C LEU A 366 -16.99 -15.71 18.24
N THR A 367 -17.88 -16.60 17.77
CA THR A 367 -19.29 -16.28 17.47
C THR A 367 -20.27 -16.33 18.64
N SER A 368 -19.84 -16.59 19.87
CA SER A 368 -20.74 -16.65 21.04
C SER A 368 -21.30 -15.29 21.45
N ASP A 369 -22.56 -15.28 21.90
CA ASP A 369 -23.30 -14.12 22.43
C ASP A 369 -22.78 -13.70 23.82
N GLY A 370 -21.63 -13.03 23.83
CA GLY A 370 -20.87 -12.66 25.02
C GLY A 370 -19.77 -11.66 24.71
N GLU A 371 -19.52 -10.72 25.61
CA GLU A 371 -18.57 -9.62 25.45
C GLU A 371 -17.12 -10.11 25.34
N LYS A 372 -16.31 -9.35 24.60
CA LYS A 372 -14.87 -9.54 24.45
C LYS A 372 -14.19 -8.23 24.83
N VAL A 373 -13.68 -8.14 26.05
CA VAL A 373 -13.21 -6.88 26.63
C VAL A 373 -11.68 -6.79 26.53
N VAL A 374 -11.19 -5.70 25.96
CA VAL A 374 -9.75 -5.43 25.77
C VAL A 374 -9.26 -4.48 26.86
N TYR A 375 -8.50 -5.03 27.80
CA TYR A 375 -7.85 -4.31 28.90
C TYR A 375 -6.51 -3.69 28.43
N PRO A 376 -5.84 -2.83 29.23
CA PRO A 376 -4.65 -2.08 28.80
C PRO A 376 -3.48 -2.92 28.24
N GLY A 377 -3.33 -4.19 28.65
CA GLY A 377 -2.33 -5.09 28.08
C GLY A 377 -2.59 -5.49 26.62
N GLY A 378 -3.79 -5.24 26.09
CA GLY A 378 -4.17 -5.59 24.73
C GLY A 378 -4.35 -7.09 24.56
N GLY A 379 -4.00 -7.64 23.41
CA GLY A 379 -4.01 -9.08 23.17
C GLY A 379 -3.64 -9.45 21.74
N THR A 380 -3.51 -10.74 21.45
CA THR A 380 -3.15 -11.25 20.12
C THR A 380 -4.20 -12.24 19.60
N ILE A 381 -4.54 -12.11 18.32
CA ILE A 381 -5.40 -13.05 17.58
C ILE A 381 -4.57 -13.62 16.42
N GLU A 382 -4.15 -14.87 16.58
CA GLU A 382 -3.27 -15.57 15.64
C GLU A 382 -4.11 -16.44 14.69
N VAL A 383 -4.05 -16.15 13.38
CA VAL A 383 -4.80 -16.86 12.34
C VAL A 383 -3.82 -17.46 11.32
N PRO A 384 -3.62 -18.79 11.26
CA PRO A 384 -2.59 -19.40 10.43
C PRO A 384 -2.98 -19.49 8.95
N SER A 385 -1.99 -19.81 8.12
CA SER A 385 -2.12 -19.80 6.65
C SER A 385 -3.23 -20.72 6.12
N GLY A 386 -4.07 -20.13 5.27
CA GLY A 386 -5.24 -20.78 4.66
C GLY A 386 -6.49 -20.86 5.56
N ILE A 387 -6.50 -20.19 6.73
CA ILE A 387 -7.71 -20.02 7.53
C ILE A 387 -8.29 -18.62 7.34
N THR A 388 -9.62 -18.55 7.22
CA THR A 388 -10.40 -17.33 7.49
C THR A 388 -11.10 -17.51 8.84
N ALA A 389 -10.74 -16.70 9.82
CA ALA A 389 -11.36 -16.62 11.13
C ALA A 389 -12.53 -15.63 11.11
N ASN A 390 -13.68 -15.97 11.68
CA ASN A 390 -14.85 -15.10 11.67
C ASN A 390 -15.17 -14.62 13.10
N ILE A 391 -15.12 -13.31 13.30
CA ILE A 391 -15.28 -12.64 14.61
C ILE A 391 -16.41 -11.62 14.52
N LYS A 392 -17.36 -11.66 15.46
CA LYS A 392 -18.50 -10.72 15.55
C LYS A 392 -18.13 -9.49 16.37
N VAL A 393 -18.38 -8.30 15.83
CA VAL A 393 -17.96 -7.02 16.45
C VAL A 393 -18.87 -6.55 17.56
N ASN A 394 -20.16 -6.89 17.51
CA ASN A 394 -21.23 -6.48 18.43
C ASN A 394 -21.00 -6.79 19.92
N SER A 395 -19.87 -7.44 20.22
CA SER A 395 -19.44 -7.87 21.52
C SER A 395 -18.02 -7.38 21.89
N MET A 396 -17.21 -6.89 20.94
CA MET A 396 -15.79 -6.59 21.16
C MET A 396 -15.56 -5.10 21.35
N ARG A 397 -14.96 -4.71 22.48
CA ARG A 397 -14.71 -3.31 22.89
C ARG A 397 -13.53 -3.19 23.85
N LYS A 398 -13.02 -1.99 24.07
CA LYS A 398 -12.13 -1.67 25.19
C LYS A 398 -12.85 -1.78 26.54
N ALA A 399 -12.07 -2.02 27.59
CA ALA A 399 -12.49 -1.78 28.97
C ALA A 399 -12.68 -0.27 29.22
N VAL A 400 -13.55 0.11 30.15
CA VAL A 400 -13.86 1.53 30.45
C VAL A 400 -13.54 1.95 31.90
N GLY A 401 -13.41 3.26 32.13
CA GLY A 401 -13.17 3.83 33.46
C GLY A 401 -11.84 3.34 34.06
N PHE A 402 -11.83 3.13 35.38
CA PHE A 402 -10.70 2.48 36.08
C PHE A 402 -10.96 0.98 36.27
N GLY A 403 -9.89 0.23 36.49
CA GLY A 403 -9.87 -1.19 36.83
C GLY A 403 -8.78 -1.50 37.86
N ILE A 404 -8.86 -2.65 38.52
CA ILE A 404 -7.85 -3.08 39.49
C ILE A 404 -6.53 -3.39 38.77
N LYS A 405 -5.46 -2.72 39.18
CA LYS A 405 -4.11 -2.88 38.65
C LYS A 405 -3.40 -4.09 39.28
N GLU A 406 -3.41 -4.16 40.60
CA GLU A 406 -2.69 -5.16 41.39
C GLU A 406 -3.37 -5.36 42.75
N ILE A 407 -3.10 -6.51 43.39
CA ILE A 407 -3.54 -6.82 44.75
C ILE A 407 -2.30 -7.17 45.58
N THR A 408 -1.96 -6.31 46.54
CA THR A 408 -0.84 -6.52 47.46
C THR A 408 -1.31 -7.35 48.66
N LEU A 409 -0.74 -8.54 48.81
CA LEU A 409 -0.93 -9.40 49.98
C LEU A 409 -0.07 -8.86 51.15
N THR A 410 -0.71 -8.38 52.22
CA THR A 410 -0.02 -7.81 53.39
C THR A 410 0.16 -8.83 54.51
N ASN A 411 -0.70 -9.84 54.58
CA ASN A 411 -0.58 -10.99 55.47
C ASN A 411 -0.98 -12.28 54.71
N PRO A 412 -0.12 -13.31 54.64
CA PRO A 412 -0.43 -14.55 53.91
C PRO A 412 -1.41 -15.49 54.66
N GLY A 413 -1.69 -15.22 55.94
CA GLY A 413 -2.52 -16.06 56.79
C GLY A 413 -1.98 -17.50 56.95
N SER A 414 -2.82 -18.40 57.48
CA SER A 414 -2.44 -19.82 57.63
C SER A 414 -3.65 -20.77 57.69
N GLY A 415 -3.38 -22.08 57.56
CA GLY A 415 -4.36 -23.16 57.75
C GLY A 415 -5.15 -23.56 56.50
N TYR A 416 -4.99 -22.84 55.39
CA TYR A 416 -5.70 -23.05 54.13
C TYR A 416 -5.40 -24.43 53.51
N VAL A 417 -6.38 -25.33 53.50
CA VAL A 417 -6.27 -26.64 52.82
C VAL A 417 -6.59 -26.50 51.33
N THR A 418 -7.57 -25.66 51.02
CA THR A 418 -8.00 -25.28 49.67
C THR A 418 -7.61 -23.83 49.38
N ALA A 419 -7.38 -23.49 48.11
CA ALA A 419 -7.22 -22.10 47.71
C ALA A 419 -8.49 -21.30 48.08
N PRO A 420 -8.36 -20.15 48.77
CA PRO A 420 -9.51 -19.34 49.17
C PRO A 420 -10.12 -18.58 47.98
N GLU A 421 -11.42 -18.34 48.04
CA GLU A 421 -12.12 -17.53 47.04
C GLU A 421 -11.87 -16.04 47.32
N VAL A 422 -11.16 -15.37 46.41
CA VAL A 422 -10.95 -13.92 46.49
C VAL A 422 -12.14 -13.18 45.92
N LYS A 423 -12.77 -12.33 46.75
CA LYS A 423 -13.84 -11.42 46.35
C LYS A 423 -13.38 -9.98 46.52
N LEU A 424 -13.73 -9.12 45.58
CA LEU A 424 -13.51 -7.67 45.67
C LEU A 424 -14.88 -7.00 45.76
N VAL A 425 -15.04 -6.08 46.71
CA VAL A 425 -16.33 -5.44 47.03
C VAL A 425 -16.15 -3.95 47.32
N GLY A 426 -17.12 -3.13 46.92
CA GLY A 426 -17.01 -1.67 46.94
C GLY A 426 -16.63 -1.09 45.57
N GLY A 427 -16.64 0.24 45.47
CA GLY A 427 -16.53 1.00 44.23
C GLY A 427 -17.78 0.96 43.33
N SER A 428 -17.73 1.66 42.19
CA SER A 428 -18.80 1.66 41.16
C SER A 428 -18.62 0.61 40.07
N GLY A 429 -17.43 0.04 39.94
CA GLY A 429 -17.07 -0.88 38.86
C GLY A 429 -17.52 -2.34 39.05
N SER A 430 -17.31 -3.13 38.01
CA SER A 430 -17.74 -4.53 37.93
C SER A 430 -16.76 -5.40 37.09
N GLY A 431 -17.07 -6.68 36.90
CA GLY A 431 -16.30 -7.60 36.05
C GLY A 431 -14.96 -8.09 36.62
N VAL A 432 -14.51 -7.55 37.76
CA VAL A 432 -13.26 -7.92 38.42
C VAL A 432 -13.23 -9.38 38.87
N SER A 433 -12.07 -10.03 38.75
CA SER A 433 -11.79 -11.32 39.39
C SER A 433 -10.32 -11.46 39.78
N ALA A 434 -10.05 -12.28 40.79
CA ALA A 434 -8.71 -12.55 41.29
C ALA A 434 -8.61 -14.01 41.78
N TYR A 435 -7.38 -14.53 41.82
CA TYR A 435 -7.08 -15.90 42.26
C TYR A 435 -5.99 -15.89 43.35
N ALA A 436 -6.15 -16.73 44.37
CA ALA A 436 -5.18 -16.88 45.45
C ALA A 436 -4.28 -18.10 45.18
N ILE A 437 -2.99 -17.84 44.97
CA ILE A 437 -2.00 -18.89 44.75
C ILE A 437 -1.49 -19.39 46.10
N MET A 438 -1.47 -20.70 46.28
CA MET A 438 -1.15 -21.36 47.56
C MET A 438 0.29 -21.86 47.62
N ASN A 439 0.84 -21.92 48.83
CA ASN A 439 2.05 -22.66 49.18
C ASN A 439 1.71 -24.05 49.77
N LYS A 440 2.61 -25.04 49.61
CA LYS A 440 2.47 -26.43 50.13
C LYS A 440 2.39 -26.49 51.67
N ASP A 441 2.79 -25.40 52.36
CA ASP A 441 2.74 -25.23 53.81
C ASP A 441 1.35 -24.81 54.38
N ARG A 442 0.39 -24.47 53.50
CA ARG A 442 -0.96 -23.92 53.82
C ARG A 442 -1.01 -22.40 54.09
N SER A 443 -0.08 -21.62 53.57
CA SER A 443 -0.12 -20.15 53.46
C SER A 443 -0.48 -19.67 52.05
N ILE A 444 -1.00 -18.44 51.90
CA ILE A 444 -1.17 -17.80 50.59
C ILE A 444 0.19 -17.25 50.14
N ASN A 445 0.58 -17.53 48.89
CA ASN A 445 1.82 -17.04 48.28
C ASN A 445 1.65 -15.60 47.75
N ARG A 446 0.69 -15.43 46.83
CA ARG A 446 0.32 -14.14 46.20
C ARG A 446 -1.14 -14.19 45.76
N ILE A 447 -1.74 -13.02 45.57
CA ILE A 447 -3.05 -12.89 44.90
C ILE A 447 -2.78 -12.27 43.52
N VAL A 448 -3.29 -12.91 42.47
CA VAL A 448 -3.19 -12.41 41.10
C VAL A 448 -4.53 -11.83 40.65
N VAL A 449 -4.49 -10.72 39.90
CA VAL A 449 -5.67 -10.16 39.24
C VAL A 449 -5.91 -10.98 37.98
N THR A 450 -7.00 -11.76 37.94
CA THR A 450 -7.35 -12.56 36.77
C THR A 450 -8.21 -11.77 35.78
N CYS A 451 -8.99 -10.80 36.25
CA CYS A 451 -9.61 -9.77 35.43
C CYS A 451 -9.60 -8.45 36.21
N ARG A 452 -9.13 -7.36 35.60
CA ARG A 452 -9.04 -6.03 36.22
C ARG A 452 -10.40 -5.47 36.63
N GLY A 453 -11.44 -5.78 35.84
CA GLY A 453 -12.73 -5.12 35.95
C GLY A 453 -12.69 -3.67 35.44
N GLU A 454 -13.86 -3.06 35.39
CA GLU A 454 -14.08 -1.79 34.69
C GLU A 454 -15.23 -0.97 35.27
N GLY A 455 -15.28 0.32 34.93
CA GLY A 455 -16.31 1.24 35.43
C GLY A 455 -16.09 1.72 36.86
N TYR A 456 -14.91 1.49 37.44
CA TYR A 456 -14.50 2.14 38.70
C TYR A 456 -14.17 3.62 38.45
N ALA A 457 -14.32 4.45 39.48
CA ALA A 457 -13.81 5.81 39.53
C ALA A 457 -12.39 5.87 40.14
N GLU A 458 -11.61 6.91 39.83
CA GLU A 458 -10.23 7.09 40.32
C GLU A 458 -10.11 7.06 41.86
N GLY A 459 -11.16 7.49 42.58
CA GLY A 459 -11.23 7.52 44.04
C GLY A 459 -12.01 6.35 44.69
N ASP A 460 -12.32 5.28 43.96
CA ASP A 460 -13.10 4.17 44.50
C ASP A 460 -12.35 3.35 45.56
N SER A 461 -13.01 3.10 46.70
CA SER A 461 -12.49 2.22 47.76
C SER A 461 -12.96 0.78 47.54
N VAL A 462 -12.05 -0.10 47.11
CA VAL A 462 -12.31 -1.52 46.88
C VAL A 462 -11.67 -2.38 47.97
N THR A 463 -12.48 -3.14 48.71
CA THR A 463 -12.06 -4.04 49.78
C THR A 463 -11.81 -5.44 49.23
N VAL A 464 -10.66 -6.03 49.56
CA VAL A 464 -10.34 -7.43 49.24
C VAL A 464 -10.83 -8.33 50.38
N SER A 465 -11.67 -9.31 50.06
CA SER A 465 -12.26 -10.27 50.99
C SER A 465 -11.81 -11.69 50.61
N ILE A 466 -11.09 -12.35 51.52
CA ILE A 466 -10.49 -13.67 51.31
C ILE A 466 -11.36 -14.71 52.03
N VAL A 467 -12.15 -15.48 51.28
CA VAL A 467 -13.14 -16.41 51.84
C VAL A 467 -12.59 -17.84 51.85
N SER A 468 -12.56 -18.49 53.02
CA SER A 468 -12.16 -19.88 53.18
C SER A 468 -13.02 -20.62 54.22
N THR A 469 -13.06 -21.94 54.08
CA THR A 469 -13.65 -22.88 55.04
C THR A 469 -12.60 -23.56 55.93
N THR A 470 -11.31 -23.27 55.78
CA THR A 470 -10.22 -23.91 56.55
C THR A 470 -9.14 -22.96 57.07
N GLY A 471 -8.70 -21.97 56.29
CA GLY A 471 -7.66 -21.02 56.70
C GLY A 471 -8.19 -19.66 57.11
N SER A 472 -7.35 -18.87 57.79
CA SER A 472 -7.71 -17.52 58.27
C SER A 472 -6.49 -16.61 58.43
N GLY A 473 -6.75 -15.32 58.67
CA GLY A 473 -5.73 -14.32 59.01
C GLY A 473 -5.03 -13.68 57.81
N ALA A 474 -5.38 -14.02 56.57
CA ALA A 474 -4.83 -13.34 55.40
C ALA A 474 -5.46 -11.95 55.20
N GLU A 475 -4.65 -10.98 54.77
CA GLU A 475 -5.03 -9.59 54.53
C GLU A 475 -4.40 -9.11 53.22
N ALA A 476 -5.14 -8.30 52.45
CA ALA A 476 -4.67 -7.76 51.18
C ALA A 476 -5.35 -6.42 50.85
N THR A 477 -4.69 -5.62 50.01
CA THR A 477 -5.18 -4.33 49.51
C THR A 477 -5.13 -4.31 47.99
N ALA A 478 -6.08 -3.64 47.34
CA ALA A 478 -6.12 -3.49 45.89
C ALA A 478 -5.85 -2.03 45.49
N THR A 479 -5.21 -1.81 44.34
CA THR A 479 -5.03 -0.46 43.77
C THR A 479 -5.70 -0.37 42.39
N LEU A 480 -6.22 0.82 42.08
CA LEU A 480 -6.86 1.12 40.80
C LEU A 480 -5.88 1.78 39.83
N ALA A 481 -6.13 1.61 38.53
CA ALA A 481 -5.52 2.37 37.45
C ALA A 481 -6.53 2.54 36.30
N SER A 482 -6.29 3.50 35.41
CA SER A 482 -7.13 3.74 34.24
C SER A 482 -7.11 2.53 33.28
N ASN A 483 -8.25 2.24 32.65
CA ASN A 483 -8.33 1.31 31.54
C ASN A 483 -8.04 2.04 30.21
N ASP A 484 -6.79 2.50 30.03
CA ASP A 484 -6.37 3.38 28.91
C ASP A 484 -6.50 2.76 27.50
N GLY A 485 -6.89 1.49 27.38
CA GLY A 485 -7.21 0.81 26.14
C GLY A 485 -6.03 0.07 25.50
N GLY A 486 -6.12 -1.25 25.41
CA GLY A 486 -5.09 -2.08 24.79
C GLY A 486 -5.25 -2.23 23.27
N ILE A 487 -4.14 -2.54 22.60
CA ILE A 487 -4.07 -2.85 21.17
C ILE A 487 -4.39 -4.34 20.95
N ILE A 488 -5.24 -4.67 19.97
CA ILE A 488 -5.39 -6.05 19.49
C ILE A 488 -4.47 -6.31 18.30
N ARG A 489 -3.51 -7.22 18.46
CA ARG A 489 -2.56 -7.64 17.41
C ARG A 489 -3.13 -8.77 16.58
N LYS A 490 -2.98 -8.69 15.26
CA LYS A 490 -3.35 -9.72 14.28
C LYS A 490 -2.09 -10.34 13.69
N THR A 491 -1.83 -11.60 14.03
CA THR A 491 -0.66 -12.39 13.58
C THR A 491 -1.08 -13.60 12.74
N GLY A 492 -0.13 -14.29 12.13
CA GLY A 492 -0.34 -15.40 11.19
C GLY A 492 -0.79 -14.94 9.79
N ALA A 493 -0.31 -15.61 8.75
CA ALA A 493 -0.64 -15.29 7.35
C ALA A 493 -2.12 -15.52 6.93
N GLY A 494 -3.00 -15.96 7.83
CA GLY A 494 -4.42 -16.13 7.60
C GLY A 494 -5.22 -14.82 7.63
N THR A 495 -6.51 -14.92 7.30
CA THR A 495 -7.45 -13.79 7.25
C THR A 495 -8.30 -13.73 8.52
N TRP A 496 -8.25 -12.62 9.27
CA TRP A 496 -9.33 -12.27 10.19
C TRP A 496 -10.44 -11.59 9.38
N ARG A 497 -11.63 -12.19 9.34
CA ARG A 497 -12.86 -11.58 8.81
C ARG A 497 -13.75 -11.10 9.95
N GLN A 498 -14.08 -9.82 9.88
CA GLN A 498 -14.86 -9.10 10.88
C GLN A 498 -16.31 -8.99 10.41
N GLN A 499 -17.27 -9.39 11.26
CA GLN A 499 -18.68 -9.55 10.90
C GLN A 499 -19.64 -8.77 11.80
N GLU A 500 -20.78 -8.41 11.18
CA GLU A 500 -21.97 -7.78 11.78
C GLU A 500 -21.84 -6.28 12.11
N LYS A 501 -23.00 -5.65 12.34
CA LYS A 501 -23.27 -4.23 12.05
C LYS A 501 -23.37 -3.33 13.28
N ASP A 502 -23.88 -3.88 14.38
CA ASP A 502 -24.33 -3.10 15.53
C ASP A 502 -23.28 -3.14 16.63
N ASN A 503 -22.95 -1.99 17.23
CA ASN A 503 -21.91 -1.79 18.25
C ASN A 503 -20.49 -2.27 17.83
N PRO A 504 -19.77 -1.51 17.00
CA PRO A 504 -18.46 -1.90 16.47
C PRO A 504 -17.28 -1.64 17.43
N PHE A 505 -16.10 -2.21 17.13
CA PHE A 505 -14.90 -2.03 17.97
C PHE A 505 -14.43 -0.56 18.02
N ASP A 506 -13.97 -0.15 19.19
CA ASP A 506 -13.59 1.22 19.57
C ASP A 506 -12.10 1.37 19.93
N GLY A 507 -11.34 0.26 19.94
CA GLY A 507 -9.90 0.25 20.19
C GLY A 507 -9.06 0.21 18.91
N GLU A 508 -7.75 0.07 19.12
CA GLU A 508 -6.77 -0.01 18.04
C GLU A 508 -6.50 -1.48 17.63
N ILE A 509 -6.29 -1.70 16.34
CA ILE A 509 -5.84 -2.99 15.81
C ILE A 509 -4.49 -2.81 15.11
N GLU A 510 -3.56 -3.70 15.40
CA GLU A 510 -2.26 -3.78 14.73
C GLU A 510 -2.23 -5.04 13.85
N ILE A 511 -2.30 -4.86 12.53
CA ILE A 511 -2.08 -5.96 11.58
C ILE A 511 -0.56 -6.14 11.46
N ALA A 512 -0.03 -7.11 12.19
CA ALA A 512 1.38 -7.51 12.10
C ALA A 512 1.61 -8.52 10.97
N GLU A 513 0.65 -9.41 10.72
CA GLU A 513 0.73 -10.39 9.63
C GLU A 513 -0.63 -10.68 8.96
N GLY A 514 -0.56 -11.05 7.68
CA GLY A 514 -1.69 -11.59 6.93
C GLY A 514 -2.72 -10.52 6.54
N LYS A 515 -4.01 -10.86 6.70
CA LYS A 515 -5.11 -10.05 6.18
C LYS A 515 -6.19 -9.76 7.23
N LEU A 516 -6.69 -8.52 7.23
CA LEU A 516 -7.95 -8.13 7.87
C LEU A 516 -9.01 -7.88 6.79
N ALA A 517 -10.19 -8.48 6.95
CA ALA A 517 -11.33 -8.39 6.04
C ALA A 517 -12.54 -7.81 6.77
N VAL A 518 -12.78 -6.52 6.57
CA VAL A 518 -13.81 -5.69 7.21
C VAL A 518 -15.15 -5.86 6.49
N SER A 519 -16.27 -5.90 7.20
CA SER A 519 -17.61 -5.92 6.57
C SER A 519 -18.53 -4.81 7.09
N ASN A 520 -19.73 -4.71 6.48
CA ASN A 520 -20.77 -3.72 6.77
C ASN A 520 -20.81 -3.26 8.24
N ALA A 521 -20.38 -2.02 8.48
CA ALA A 521 -20.34 -1.34 9.78
C ALA A 521 -19.49 -2.02 10.90
N GLY A 522 -18.36 -2.64 10.54
CA GLY A 522 -17.48 -3.33 11.49
C GLY A 522 -16.66 -2.46 12.47
N PHE A 523 -16.56 -1.14 12.30
CA PHE A 523 -15.70 -0.24 13.10
C PHE A 523 -16.35 1.11 13.46
N THR A 524 -15.96 1.67 14.61
CA THR A 524 -16.41 3.01 15.06
C THR A 524 -15.43 4.12 14.67
N ALA A 525 -15.90 5.36 14.76
CA ALA A 525 -15.14 6.62 14.68
C ALA A 525 -14.04 6.80 15.77
N ALA A 526 -13.62 5.74 16.46
CA ALA A 526 -12.56 5.73 17.47
C ALA A 526 -11.40 4.78 17.14
N SER A 527 -11.52 3.98 16.07
CA SER A 527 -10.60 2.87 15.78
C SER A 527 -9.50 3.23 14.78
N ALA A 528 -8.24 3.08 15.20
CA ALA A 528 -7.07 3.13 14.32
C ALA A 528 -6.61 1.72 13.96
N ILE A 529 -6.38 1.46 12.68
CA ILE A 529 -5.72 0.25 12.19
C ILE A 529 -4.28 0.60 11.84
N ARG A 530 -3.30 0.03 12.56
CA ARG A 530 -1.89 0.07 12.18
C ARG A 530 -1.57 -1.11 11.26
N MET A 531 -0.88 -0.85 10.15
CA MET A 531 -0.45 -1.86 9.19
C MET A 531 1.08 -2.01 9.20
N GLY A 532 1.56 -3.22 9.50
CA GLY A 532 2.95 -3.62 9.27
C GLY A 532 3.22 -3.98 7.81
N GLU A 533 4.50 -4.14 7.47
CA GLU A 533 4.96 -4.44 6.11
C GLU A 533 4.33 -5.73 5.54
N GLY A 534 3.95 -5.70 4.26
CA GLY A 534 3.40 -6.86 3.54
C GLY A 534 1.97 -7.26 3.95
N THR A 535 1.34 -6.53 4.89
CA THR A 535 -0.01 -6.84 5.35
C THR A 535 -1.10 -6.28 4.45
N ALA A 536 -2.33 -6.78 4.61
CA ALA A 536 -3.46 -6.38 3.78
C ALA A 536 -4.74 -6.06 4.59
N VAL A 537 -5.44 -5.01 4.16
CA VAL A 537 -6.81 -4.69 4.59
C VAL A 537 -7.75 -4.77 3.39
N ALA A 538 -8.99 -5.20 3.61
CA ALA A 538 -9.97 -5.41 2.54
C ALA A 538 -11.41 -5.21 3.01
N PRO A 539 -12.29 -4.60 2.20
CA PRO A 539 -13.72 -4.72 2.39
C PRO A 539 -14.22 -6.11 1.99
N VAL A 540 -15.30 -6.55 2.63
CA VAL A 540 -16.01 -7.80 2.36
C VAL A 540 -17.16 -7.53 1.38
N ARG A 541 -17.32 -8.44 0.41
CA ARG A 541 -18.29 -8.36 -0.69
C ARG A 541 -19.70 -7.91 -0.26
N GLY A 542 -20.27 -6.95 -1.00
CA GLY A 542 -21.66 -6.51 -0.84
C GLY A 542 -21.90 -5.63 0.38
N GLY A 543 -20.94 -4.75 0.69
CA GLY A 543 -21.04 -3.86 1.84
C GLY A 543 -20.18 -2.62 1.78
N ILE A 544 -20.60 -1.63 2.58
CA ILE A 544 -19.89 -0.39 2.88
C ILE A 544 -19.15 -0.62 4.20
N SER A 545 -17.83 -0.66 4.14
CA SER A 545 -16.95 -0.85 5.29
C SER A 545 -16.35 0.49 5.66
N SER A 546 -16.64 1.06 6.82
CA SER A 546 -16.02 2.30 7.28
C SER A 546 -14.86 2.02 8.25
N LEU A 547 -13.82 2.86 8.19
CA LEU A 547 -12.67 2.92 9.10
C LEU A 547 -12.48 4.37 9.56
N ASN A 548 -12.11 4.59 10.82
CA ASN A 548 -11.81 5.95 11.28
C ASN A 548 -10.42 6.41 10.84
N ARG A 549 -9.39 5.61 11.15
CA ARG A 549 -8.00 5.90 10.84
C ARG A 549 -7.27 4.65 10.34
N LEU A 550 -6.48 4.79 9.28
CA LEU A 550 -5.56 3.76 8.79
C LEU A 550 -4.13 4.32 8.82
N ASP A 551 -3.27 3.76 9.67
CA ASP A 551 -1.87 4.10 9.82
C ASP A 551 -0.99 3.06 9.12
N VAL A 552 -0.33 3.47 8.04
CA VAL A 552 0.69 2.67 7.36
C VAL A 552 2.06 3.12 7.88
N THR A 553 2.75 2.26 8.64
CA THR A 553 3.96 2.67 9.38
C THR A 553 5.28 2.17 8.80
N ASN A 554 5.27 1.16 7.93
CA ASN A 554 6.46 0.69 7.20
C ASN A 554 6.11 -0.16 5.97
N GLY A 555 6.98 -0.11 4.96
CA GLY A 555 6.97 -1.05 3.82
C GLY A 555 5.79 -0.88 2.86
N VAL A 556 5.57 -1.89 2.00
CA VAL A 556 4.42 -1.93 1.08
C VAL A 556 3.24 -2.64 1.74
N VAL A 557 2.09 -1.98 1.80
CA VAL A 557 0.84 -2.55 2.33
C VAL A 557 -0.24 -2.58 1.25
N THR A 558 -1.16 -3.55 1.33
CA THR A 558 -2.17 -3.74 0.26
C THR A 558 -3.59 -3.44 0.75
N ILE A 559 -4.24 -2.44 0.14
CA ILE A 559 -5.70 -2.30 0.20
C ILE A 559 -6.27 -3.12 -0.97
N ALA A 560 -7.03 -4.19 -0.67
CA ALA A 560 -7.25 -5.29 -1.62
C ALA A 560 -8.70 -5.79 -1.75
N ALA A 561 -9.35 -5.52 -2.89
CA ALA A 561 -10.57 -6.26 -3.27
C ALA A 561 -10.23 -7.52 -4.09
N THR A 562 -10.61 -8.68 -3.54
CA THR A 562 -10.38 -10.00 -4.15
C THR A 562 -11.69 -10.78 -4.22
N GLY A 563 -12.30 -10.84 -5.40
CA GLY A 563 -13.57 -11.55 -5.61
C GLY A 563 -14.10 -11.50 -7.03
N SER A 564 -15.02 -12.42 -7.34
CA SER A 564 -15.78 -12.47 -8.59
C SER A 564 -17.15 -11.81 -8.41
N SER A 565 -17.37 -10.72 -9.15
CA SER A 565 -18.60 -9.91 -9.30
C SER A 565 -19.29 -9.35 -8.04
N GLY A 566 -19.60 -8.06 -8.11
CA GLY A 566 -20.31 -7.28 -7.08
C GLY A 566 -19.41 -6.20 -6.47
N THR A 567 -19.97 -5.02 -6.23
CA THR A 567 -19.27 -3.90 -5.58
C THR A 567 -18.95 -4.22 -4.12
N ALA A 568 -17.82 -3.69 -3.66
CA ALA A 568 -17.43 -3.63 -2.25
C ALA A 568 -16.82 -2.25 -1.98
N GLU A 569 -17.28 -1.57 -0.93
CA GLU A 569 -16.84 -0.22 -0.61
C GLU A 569 -16.05 -0.19 0.70
N LEU A 570 -14.95 0.56 0.72
CA LEU A 570 -14.15 0.86 1.90
C LEU A 570 -14.05 2.38 2.07
N THR A 571 -14.75 2.94 3.04
CA THR A 571 -14.58 4.32 3.50
C THR A 571 -13.48 4.37 4.56
N ILE A 572 -12.53 5.28 4.43
CA ILE A 572 -11.51 5.59 5.44
C ILE A 572 -11.62 7.06 5.79
N GLY A 573 -11.73 7.41 7.06
CA GLY A 573 -11.64 8.79 7.52
C GLY A 573 -10.26 9.37 7.24
N GLU A 574 -9.33 9.16 8.15
CA GLU A 574 -7.92 9.55 8.03
C GLU A 574 -7.08 8.40 7.45
N LEU A 575 -6.31 8.69 6.39
CA LEU A 575 -5.24 7.84 5.91
C LEU A 575 -3.89 8.49 6.24
N SER A 576 -3.14 7.84 7.12
CA SER A 576 -1.82 8.22 7.58
C SER A 576 -0.80 7.25 6.96
N VAL A 577 0.25 7.78 6.33
CA VAL A 577 1.32 6.99 5.71
C VAL A 577 2.65 7.59 6.14
N ASP A 578 3.28 6.93 7.10
CA ASP A 578 4.60 7.25 7.62
C ASP A 578 5.62 6.29 7.01
N HIS A 579 6.58 6.83 6.25
CA HIS A 579 7.67 6.14 5.53
C HIS A 579 7.31 4.95 4.59
N GLY A 580 6.06 4.45 4.56
CA GLY A 580 5.61 3.32 3.75
C GLY A 580 4.99 3.68 2.38
N LEU A 581 4.49 2.65 1.68
CA LEU A 581 3.78 2.76 0.41
C LEU A 581 2.42 2.06 0.48
N ALA A 582 1.34 2.84 0.33
CA ALA A 582 -0.02 2.33 0.23
C ALA A 582 -0.32 1.87 -1.22
N LEU A 583 -0.25 0.57 -1.46
CA LEU A 583 -0.58 -0.03 -2.76
C LEU A 583 -2.07 -0.42 -2.79
N VAL A 584 -2.85 0.28 -3.62
CA VAL A 584 -4.26 -0.07 -3.86
C VAL A 584 -4.35 -1.03 -5.04
N THR A 585 -4.82 -2.25 -4.78
CA THR A 585 -5.09 -3.25 -5.83
C THR A 585 -6.52 -3.76 -5.77
N HIS A 586 -7.06 -4.11 -6.93
CA HIS A 586 -8.35 -4.76 -7.06
C HIS A 586 -8.28 -5.75 -8.22
N THR A 587 -9.07 -6.82 -8.14
CA THR A 587 -9.35 -7.69 -9.29
C THR A 587 -10.70 -7.37 -9.94
N ASN A 588 -11.68 -6.91 -9.15
CA ASN A 588 -12.97 -6.39 -9.60
C ASN A 588 -13.49 -5.36 -8.60
N ASP A 589 -14.18 -4.34 -9.12
CA ASP A 589 -15.30 -3.61 -8.50
C ASP A 589 -15.11 -3.16 -7.04
N LEU A 590 -13.91 -2.66 -6.71
CA LEU A 590 -13.63 -1.94 -5.46
C LEU A 590 -14.08 -0.49 -5.58
N ALA A 591 -14.85 -0.01 -4.61
CA ALA A 591 -14.93 1.39 -4.27
C ALA A 591 -14.07 1.69 -3.04
N LEU A 592 -13.28 2.76 -3.11
CA LEU A 592 -12.44 3.25 -2.02
C LEU A 592 -12.80 4.70 -1.78
N ALA A 593 -13.50 4.95 -0.68
CA ALA A 593 -13.87 6.27 -0.21
C ALA A 593 -12.85 6.80 0.81
N LEU A 594 -12.38 8.03 0.64
CA LEU A 594 -11.55 8.75 1.62
C LEU A 594 -12.36 9.96 2.12
N ALA A 595 -12.70 9.99 3.40
CA ALA A 595 -13.73 10.86 3.93
C ALA A 595 -13.21 12.10 4.68
N SER A 596 -11.97 12.11 5.18
CA SER A 596 -11.45 13.28 5.90
C SER A 596 -10.84 14.34 4.99
N THR A 597 -10.91 15.59 5.47
CA THR A 597 -10.14 16.74 4.99
C THR A 597 -8.70 16.76 5.50
N ASP A 598 -8.21 15.70 6.16
CA ASP A 598 -6.94 15.71 6.88
C ASP A 598 -6.20 14.36 6.74
N LEU A 599 -5.69 14.06 5.54
CA LEU A 599 -4.53 13.17 5.42
C LEU A 599 -3.33 13.88 6.05
N THR A 600 -3.04 13.56 7.31
CA THR A 600 -1.93 14.17 8.04
C THR A 600 -0.61 13.47 7.75
N SER A 601 0.37 14.25 7.27
CA SER A 601 1.78 13.97 7.53
C SER A 601 2.19 14.74 8.78
N THR A 602 2.95 14.14 9.68
CA THR A 602 3.30 14.73 11.00
C THR A 602 4.24 15.94 10.93
N SER A 603 4.66 16.37 9.74
CA SER A 603 5.18 17.72 9.48
C SER A 603 4.05 18.77 9.57
N SER A 604 4.03 19.52 10.66
CA SER A 604 2.92 20.38 11.08
C SER A 604 2.60 21.57 10.16
N SER A 605 1.55 21.46 9.31
CA SER A 605 0.50 22.49 9.16
C SER A 605 -0.56 22.11 8.09
N ALA A 606 -1.84 22.09 8.52
CA ALA A 606 -3.10 22.25 7.77
C ALA A 606 -3.32 21.59 6.38
N SER A 607 -4.49 20.97 6.19
CA SER A 607 -5.07 20.49 4.92
C SER A 607 -4.40 19.25 4.29
N PRO A 608 -5.20 18.39 3.61
CA PRO A 608 -4.89 16.98 3.43
C PRO A 608 -3.77 16.78 2.42
N VAL A 609 -2.86 15.86 2.70
CA VAL A 609 -1.70 15.59 1.86
C VAL A 609 -1.76 14.16 1.33
N VAL A 610 -2.13 14.00 0.06
CA VAL A 610 -2.14 12.67 -0.59
C VAL A 610 -0.70 12.16 -0.74
N ASN A 611 -0.28 11.30 0.19
CA ASN A 611 1.02 10.63 0.20
C ASN A 611 0.99 9.34 -0.63
N GLY A 612 1.70 9.35 -1.76
CA GLY A 612 2.23 8.12 -2.37
C GLY A 612 1.21 7.08 -2.84
N LEU A 613 0.04 7.49 -3.37
CA LEU A 613 -0.92 6.54 -3.93
C LEU A 613 -0.37 5.90 -5.20
N VAL A 614 0.04 4.62 -5.11
CA VAL A 614 0.31 3.77 -6.29
C VAL A 614 -0.90 2.88 -6.53
N TYR A 615 -1.49 3.02 -7.71
CA TYR A 615 -2.65 2.26 -8.16
C TYR A 615 -2.20 1.25 -9.23
N ALA A 616 -2.52 -0.03 -9.02
CA ALA A 616 -2.22 -1.09 -9.98
C ALA A 616 -3.44 -2.00 -10.18
N ASN A 617 -4.01 -1.98 -11.38
CA ASN A 617 -4.95 -3.01 -11.82
C ASN A 617 -4.14 -4.23 -12.33
N LYS A 618 -4.50 -5.42 -11.88
CA LYS A 618 -3.79 -6.67 -12.21
C LYS A 618 -4.33 -7.36 -13.47
N ASP A 619 -5.57 -7.07 -13.88
CA ASP A 619 -6.26 -7.79 -14.94
C ASP A 619 -6.18 -7.07 -16.30
N ALA A 620 -5.17 -7.46 -17.09
CA ALA A 620 -4.96 -7.06 -18.50
C ALA A 620 -6.02 -7.64 -19.47
N SER A 621 -7.27 -7.76 -19.01
CA SER A 621 -8.45 -8.23 -19.75
C SER A 621 -9.65 -7.28 -19.58
N ALA A 622 -9.70 -6.50 -18.48
CA ALA A 622 -10.82 -5.64 -18.10
C ALA A 622 -10.84 -4.24 -18.78
N TYR A 623 -10.14 -4.09 -19.91
CA TYR A 623 -9.81 -2.83 -20.62
C TYR A 623 -10.98 -1.92 -21.08
N ARG A 624 -12.23 -2.15 -20.66
CA ARG A 624 -13.42 -1.42 -21.15
C ARG A 624 -14.06 -0.44 -20.15
N ASN A 625 -13.65 -0.45 -18.88
CA ASN A 625 -14.24 0.41 -17.84
C ASN A 625 -13.14 1.23 -17.15
N PRO A 626 -13.13 2.58 -17.26
CA PRO A 626 -12.30 3.41 -16.41
C PRO A 626 -12.82 3.41 -14.95
N SER A 627 -11.92 3.75 -14.04
CA SER A 627 -12.26 4.12 -12.66
C SER A 627 -12.13 5.62 -12.51
N LEU A 628 -13.12 6.23 -11.86
CA LEU A 628 -13.26 7.66 -11.61
C LEU A 628 -13.22 7.92 -10.10
N PHE A 629 -12.76 9.09 -9.67
CA PHE A 629 -12.98 9.57 -8.30
C PHE A 629 -14.16 10.55 -8.29
N GLU A 630 -15.22 10.21 -7.57
CA GLU A 630 -16.46 10.98 -7.40
C GLU A 630 -16.56 11.47 -5.94
N ARG A 631 -17.43 12.45 -5.65
CA ARG A 631 -17.76 12.83 -4.27
C ARG A 631 -19.13 12.27 -3.89
N ALA A 632 -19.24 11.62 -2.74
CA ALA A 632 -20.55 11.31 -2.17
C ALA A 632 -21.19 12.58 -1.55
N GLU A 633 -22.52 12.57 -1.36
CA GLU A 633 -23.26 13.70 -0.78
C GLU A 633 -22.79 14.09 0.64
N ASP A 634 -22.17 13.15 1.37
CA ASP A 634 -21.58 13.38 2.70
C ASP A 634 -20.24 14.14 2.67
N GLY A 635 -19.65 14.29 1.48
CA GLY A 635 -18.40 15.00 1.24
C GLY A 635 -17.20 14.11 0.90
N SER A 636 -17.30 12.78 1.01
CA SER A 636 -16.19 11.83 0.85
C SER A 636 -15.79 11.53 -0.61
N LEU A 637 -14.49 11.27 -0.84
CA LEU A 637 -13.85 11.01 -2.14
C LEU A 637 -13.90 9.50 -2.48
N SER A 638 -14.90 9.03 -3.24
CA SER A 638 -15.08 7.60 -3.57
C SER A 638 -14.60 7.22 -4.98
N LEU A 639 -13.78 6.18 -5.08
CA LEU A 639 -13.37 5.58 -6.36
C LEU A 639 -14.52 4.75 -6.96
N VAL A 640 -15.17 5.23 -8.02
CA VAL A 640 -16.31 4.56 -8.67
C VAL A 640 -15.87 3.91 -9.99
N LYS A 641 -16.35 2.69 -10.25
CA LYS A 641 -16.26 2.04 -11.57
C LYS A 641 -17.49 2.39 -12.39
N THR A 642 -17.31 3.02 -13.55
CA THR A 642 -18.42 3.21 -14.50
C THR A 642 -18.91 1.85 -15.01
N THR A 643 -20.17 1.49 -14.74
CA THR A 643 -20.73 0.19 -15.14
C THR A 643 -21.34 0.24 -16.55
N THR A 644 -20.87 -0.62 -17.45
CA THR A 644 -21.45 -0.78 -18.78
C THR A 644 -22.85 -1.39 -18.75
N ALA A 645 -23.86 -0.61 -19.11
CA ALA A 645 -24.98 -1.11 -19.90
C ALA A 645 -24.57 -1.05 -21.39
N ALA A 646 -24.88 -2.09 -22.17
CA ALA A 646 -24.37 -2.23 -23.54
C ALA A 646 -25.42 -1.92 -24.61
N VAL A 647 -25.03 -1.14 -25.62
CA VAL A 647 -25.52 -1.28 -27.01
C VAL A 647 -24.33 -1.06 -27.95
N PRO A 648 -24.06 -1.96 -28.92
CA PRO A 648 -23.11 -1.72 -30.00
C PRO A 648 -23.80 -1.05 -31.21
N GLY A 649 -23.18 -0.02 -31.78
CA GLY A 649 -23.63 0.66 -33.00
C GLY A 649 -22.49 1.46 -33.63
N GLU A 650 -22.36 1.41 -34.97
CA GLU A 650 -21.10 1.72 -35.68
C GLU A 650 -20.76 3.22 -35.85
N ASN A 651 -21.48 4.16 -35.23
CA ASN A 651 -21.28 5.60 -35.42
C ASN A 651 -21.39 6.48 -34.15
N ASP A 652 -21.61 5.91 -32.96
CA ASP A 652 -21.89 6.74 -31.78
C ASP A 652 -20.65 7.30 -31.07
N ASN A 653 -20.72 8.60 -30.80
CA ASN A 653 -19.66 9.38 -30.17
C ASN A 653 -19.42 8.95 -28.73
N TRP A 654 -18.17 9.03 -28.28
CA TRP A 654 -17.79 8.90 -26.86
C TRP A 654 -18.32 10.09 -26.05
N LYS A 655 -19.60 10.06 -25.67
CA LYS A 655 -20.08 10.83 -24.54
C LYS A 655 -19.46 10.23 -23.27
N PRO A 656 -18.82 11.01 -22.38
CA PRO A 656 -18.65 10.58 -21.00
C PRO A 656 -20.03 10.32 -20.40
N ALA A 657 -20.10 9.52 -19.32
CA ALA A 657 -21.35 9.24 -18.63
C ALA A 657 -22.14 10.54 -18.40
N SER A 658 -23.35 10.62 -18.96
CA SER A 658 -24.13 11.86 -18.98
C SER A 658 -24.46 12.27 -17.55
N SER A 659 -23.94 13.44 -17.15
CA SER A 659 -24.04 14.01 -15.81
C SER A 659 -23.61 13.09 -14.66
N VAL A 660 -22.29 13.01 -14.43
CA VAL A 660 -21.80 13.61 -13.17
C VAL A 660 -21.84 15.12 -13.41
N SER A 661 -22.52 15.89 -12.57
CA SER A 661 -22.61 17.33 -12.80
C SER A 661 -21.27 18.00 -12.46
N ALA A 662 -20.99 19.17 -13.05
CA ALA A 662 -19.81 19.97 -12.72
C ALA A 662 -19.95 20.71 -11.37
N THR A 663 -20.48 19.99 -10.37
CA THR A 663 -20.81 20.41 -9.01
C THR A 663 -20.57 19.27 -7.99
N ASP A 664 -20.51 18.00 -8.43
CA ASP A 664 -20.42 16.82 -7.56
C ASP A 664 -19.00 16.21 -7.49
N ALA A 665 -18.01 16.84 -8.13
CA ALA A 665 -16.61 16.40 -8.07
C ALA A 665 -15.88 17.02 -6.85
N PRO A 666 -14.99 16.27 -6.17
CA PRO A 666 -14.46 16.63 -4.85
C PRO A 666 -13.42 17.74 -4.86
N GLU A 667 -13.40 18.54 -3.79
CA GLU A 667 -12.45 19.63 -3.60
C GLU A 667 -11.16 19.14 -2.92
N VAL A 668 -10.07 19.12 -3.69
CA VAL A 668 -8.72 18.71 -3.27
C VAL A 668 -7.86 19.96 -3.15
N SER A 669 -7.51 20.38 -1.93
CA SER A 669 -6.68 21.57 -1.71
C SER A 669 -5.17 21.31 -1.76
N ALA A 670 -4.70 20.06 -1.56
CA ALA A 670 -3.29 19.72 -1.71
C ALA A 670 -3.01 18.24 -2.07
N VAL A 671 -1.83 17.98 -2.64
CA VAL A 671 -1.28 16.64 -2.94
C VAL A 671 0.25 16.62 -2.74
N ASN A 672 0.87 15.45 -2.60
CA ASN A 672 2.33 15.30 -2.67
C ASN A 672 2.79 14.76 -4.05
N SER A 673 2.89 13.44 -4.22
CA SER A 673 3.30 12.81 -5.49
C SER A 673 2.20 11.89 -6.01
N ILE A 674 1.96 11.92 -7.33
CA ILE A 674 0.98 11.08 -8.02
C ILE A 674 1.72 10.27 -9.08
N ILE A 675 1.69 8.93 -8.94
CA ILE A 675 2.36 8.01 -9.86
C ILE A 675 1.34 7.03 -10.43
N MET A 676 0.93 7.27 -11.67
CA MET A 676 0.07 6.36 -12.43
C MET A 676 0.92 5.37 -13.23
N GLN A 677 0.76 4.09 -12.93
CA GLN A 677 1.40 2.99 -13.67
C GLN A 677 0.33 2.12 -14.37
N LEU A 678 0.67 1.69 -15.58
CA LEU A 678 0.08 0.53 -16.27
C LEU A 678 -1.41 0.57 -16.70
N THR A 679 -2.21 1.60 -16.40
CA THR A 679 -3.63 1.67 -16.86
C THR A 679 -4.15 3.06 -17.28
N PRO A 680 -5.21 3.11 -18.12
CA PRO A 680 -5.97 4.32 -18.42
C PRO A 680 -6.89 4.70 -17.24
N VAL A 681 -6.34 5.39 -16.24
CA VAL A 681 -7.08 5.99 -15.13
C VAL A 681 -7.35 7.46 -15.42
N GLU A 682 -8.54 7.97 -15.10
CA GLU A 682 -8.77 9.42 -14.99
C GLU A 682 -8.78 9.84 -13.51
N CYS A 683 -7.81 10.65 -13.10
CA CYS A 683 -7.84 11.31 -11.79
C CYS A 683 -8.32 12.75 -11.95
N TYR A 684 -9.30 13.15 -11.15
CA TYR A 684 -9.84 14.51 -11.12
C TYR A 684 -9.30 15.22 -9.88
N LEU A 685 -8.58 16.32 -10.09
CA LEU A 685 -8.15 17.24 -9.04
C LEU A 685 -8.91 18.54 -9.25
N ARG A 686 -10.00 18.72 -8.50
CA ARG A 686 -10.89 19.89 -8.57
C ARG A 686 -10.81 20.68 -7.28
N ASN A 687 -11.05 21.99 -7.33
CA ASN A 687 -11.33 22.84 -6.17
C ASN A 687 -12.01 24.14 -6.63
N SER A 688 -12.73 24.85 -5.76
CA SER A 688 -13.09 26.26 -5.93
C SER A 688 -12.00 27.22 -5.42
N GLY A 689 -11.18 26.76 -4.47
CA GLY A 689 -9.93 27.39 -4.05
C GLY A 689 -8.69 26.85 -4.78
N ASN A 690 -7.50 27.10 -4.23
CA ASN A 690 -6.24 26.62 -4.82
C ASN A 690 -6.02 25.10 -4.62
N ILE A 691 -5.23 24.49 -5.50
CA ILE A 691 -4.77 23.10 -5.38
C ILE A 691 -3.23 23.12 -5.30
N GLU A 692 -2.65 22.73 -4.17
CA GLU A 692 -1.21 22.85 -3.92
C GLU A 692 -0.47 21.50 -3.98
N VAL A 693 0.50 21.35 -4.89
CA VAL A 693 1.49 20.29 -4.77
C VAL A 693 2.48 20.68 -3.67
N LYS A 694 2.29 20.14 -2.46
CA LYS A 694 3.13 20.43 -1.29
C LYS A 694 4.58 19.95 -1.51
N SER A 695 4.76 18.72 -1.97
CA SER A 695 6.06 18.19 -2.41
C SER A 695 5.93 16.96 -3.33
N GLY A 696 6.47 17.03 -4.55
CA GLY A 696 6.47 15.85 -5.43
C GLY A 696 6.62 16.08 -6.93
N MET A 697 6.38 14.99 -7.66
CA MET A 697 6.35 14.92 -9.13
C MET A 697 5.03 14.30 -9.59
N ILE A 698 4.54 14.71 -10.76
CA ILE A 698 3.36 14.12 -11.40
C ILE A 698 3.82 13.19 -12.54
N VAL A 699 3.63 11.89 -12.36
CA VAL A 699 4.10 10.83 -13.27
C VAL A 699 2.91 10.08 -13.86
N CYS A 700 2.85 9.99 -15.19
CA CYS A 700 1.87 9.18 -15.90
C CYS A 700 2.56 8.34 -16.99
N GLN A 701 2.79 7.05 -16.69
CA GLN A 701 3.36 6.09 -17.62
C GLN A 701 2.27 5.46 -18.50
N ARG A 702 2.60 5.15 -19.76
CA ARG A 702 1.66 4.55 -20.72
C ARG A 702 1.88 3.02 -20.82
N PRO A 703 0.84 2.18 -20.67
CA PRO A 703 0.92 0.76 -21.03
C PRO A 703 0.93 0.54 -22.56
N HIS A 704 1.53 -0.56 -22.99
CA HIS A 704 2.02 -0.87 -24.34
C HIS A 704 1.06 -0.71 -25.57
N SER A 705 -0.24 -0.49 -25.38
CA SER A 705 -1.21 -0.54 -26.50
C SER A 705 -2.22 0.62 -26.51
N TYR A 706 -3.23 0.59 -25.64
CA TYR A 706 -4.42 1.44 -25.76
C TYR A 706 -4.68 2.33 -24.54
N HIS A 707 -5.03 3.59 -24.83
CA HIS A 707 -5.38 4.68 -23.90
C HIS A 707 -4.34 4.98 -22.80
N GLY A 708 -3.84 6.22 -22.79
CA GLY A 708 -3.05 6.72 -21.65
C GLY A 708 -3.96 7.15 -20.51
N GLY A 709 -3.47 7.08 -19.27
CA GLY A 709 -4.12 7.75 -18.14
C GLY A 709 -4.13 9.28 -18.31
N ALA A 710 -5.08 9.94 -17.65
CA ALA A 710 -5.26 11.37 -17.67
C ALA A 710 -5.39 11.93 -16.25
N ILE A 711 -4.70 13.04 -15.98
CA ILE A 711 -4.89 13.82 -14.75
C ILE A 711 -5.60 15.09 -15.19
N ARG A 712 -6.89 15.18 -14.85
CA ARG A 712 -7.75 16.32 -15.13
C ARG A 712 -7.72 17.25 -13.93
N ILE A 713 -7.05 18.37 -14.09
CA ILE A 713 -7.06 19.46 -13.11
C ILE A 713 -8.18 20.42 -13.51
N GLU A 714 -9.17 20.61 -12.64
CA GLU A 714 -10.32 21.50 -12.84
C GLU A 714 -10.40 22.51 -11.69
N VAL A 715 -9.62 23.60 -11.79
CA VAL A 715 -9.74 24.68 -10.79
C VAL A 715 -10.85 25.65 -11.22
N THR A 716 -11.85 25.73 -10.35
CA THR A 716 -13.07 26.54 -10.48
C THR A 716 -13.00 27.72 -9.49
N GLY A 717 -14.05 28.52 -9.36
CA GLY A 717 -14.15 29.61 -8.35
C GLY A 717 -13.20 30.81 -8.52
N GLY A 718 -12.10 30.67 -9.26
CA GLY A 718 -11.01 31.64 -9.37
C GLY A 718 -9.69 31.17 -8.75
N GLY A 719 -9.66 29.98 -8.13
CA GLY A 719 -8.44 29.38 -7.61
C GLY A 719 -7.46 28.91 -8.70
N ALA A 720 -6.24 28.58 -8.28
CA ALA A 720 -5.15 28.12 -9.13
C ALA A 720 -4.49 26.83 -8.64
N PHE A 721 -3.82 26.12 -9.55
CA PHE A 721 -2.97 24.98 -9.23
C PHE A 721 -1.54 25.49 -8.96
N THR A 722 -0.97 25.16 -7.82
CA THR A 722 0.25 25.79 -7.28
C THR A 722 1.22 24.74 -6.74
N THR A 723 2.44 25.12 -6.37
CA THR A 723 3.36 24.23 -5.65
C THR A 723 4.33 24.98 -4.76
N ARG A 724 4.55 24.47 -3.53
CA ARG A 724 5.66 24.91 -2.65
C ARG A 724 6.99 24.22 -2.96
N ALA A 725 7.03 23.33 -3.95
CA ALA A 725 8.25 22.67 -4.37
C ALA A 725 9.25 23.71 -4.91
N LYS A 726 10.31 23.94 -4.14
CA LYS A 726 11.45 24.77 -4.58
C LYS A 726 12.05 24.13 -5.84
N ASN A 727 12.15 24.89 -6.93
CA ASN A 727 12.44 24.46 -8.31
C ASN A 727 11.24 23.93 -9.14
N GLY A 728 10.01 24.03 -8.64
CA GLY A 728 8.79 23.92 -9.46
C GLY A 728 8.18 22.52 -9.62
N MET A 729 7.05 22.46 -10.33
CA MET A 729 6.35 21.20 -10.62
C MET A 729 6.96 20.53 -11.84
N PHE A 730 7.19 19.21 -11.74
CA PHE A 730 7.63 18.35 -12.84
C PHE A 730 6.49 17.48 -13.36
N ILE A 731 6.23 17.53 -14.66
CA ILE A 731 5.33 16.63 -15.39
C ILE A 731 6.19 15.73 -16.30
N TYR A 732 6.08 14.40 -16.15
CA TYR A 732 6.81 13.42 -16.95
C TYR A 732 5.90 12.49 -17.77
N GLY A 733 6.38 12.08 -18.94
CA GLY A 733 5.73 11.10 -19.81
C GLY A 733 6.72 10.34 -20.69
N ASP A 734 6.56 9.02 -20.73
CA ASP A 734 7.35 8.04 -21.50
C ASP A 734 6.56 7.61 -22.75
N ASN A 735 7.22 7.41 -23.88
CA ASN A 735 6.58 7.16 -25.17
C ASN A 735 7.27 6.06 -26.01
N TYR A 736 7.58 4.93 -25.37
CA TYR A 736 8.16 3.75 -26.01
C TYR A 736 7.26 3.15 -27.13
N LEU A 737 7.45 3.58 -28.39
CA LEU A 737 7.64 2.75 -29.60
C LEU A 737 7.64 3.58 -30.91
N ALA A 738 8.30 3.04 -31.94
CA ALA A 738 8.56 3.74 -33.20
C ALA A 738 7.36 3.77 -34.17
N GLY A 739 6.76 4.96 -34.33
CA GLY A 739 6.20 5.47 -35.58
C GLY A 739 5.04 4.74 -36.28
N GLN A 740 3.79 5.21 -36.03
CA GLN A 740 2.70 5.52 -36.99
C GLN A 740 1.61 6.36 -36.24
N ARG A 741 0.59 6.94 -36.92
CA ARG A 741 -0.32 7.99 -36.38
C ARG A 741 -1.83 7.73 -36.65
N SER A 742 -2.70 8.59 -36.09
CA SER A 742 -4.15 8.85 -36.43
C SER A 742 -5.24 7.84 -35.94
N ASN A 743 -6.51 8.20 -35.68
CA ASN A 743 -7.19 9.53 -35.57
C ASN A 743 -8.49 9.52 -34.69
N SER A 744 -9.02 10.74 -34.43
CA SER A 744 -10.36 11.29 -34.03
C SER A 744 -11.64 10.42 -34.07
N THR A 745 -12.81 10.79 -33.53
CA THR A 745 -13.44 12.11 -33.19
C THR A 745 -14.10 12.08 -31.78
N ALA A 746 -14.94 12.99 -31.24
CA ALA A 746 -15.51 14.35 -31.51
C ALA A 746 -16.03 14.88 -30.12
N ASN A 747 -16.46 16.11 -29.85
CA ASN A 747 -16.49 17.47 -30.46
C ASN A 747 -16.47 18.48 -29.26
N ASP A 748 -16.65 19.81 -29.33
CA ASP A 748 -16.87 20.78 -30.43
C ASP A 748 -15.59 21.59 -30.71
N GLY A 749 -15.55 22.29 -31.85
CA GLY A 749 -14.62 23.39 -32.08
C GLY A 749 -13.22 23.03 -32.62
N ILE A 750 -13.10 23.09 -33.95
CA ILE A 750 -11.84 23.43 -34.66
C ILE A 750 -10.74 22.32 -34.73
N VAL A 751 -10.93 21.47 -35.74
CA VAL A 751 -9.98 20.76 -36.65
C VAL A 751 -8.83 19.89 -36.11
N ASN A 752 -9.17 18.61 -35.90
CA ASN A 752 -8.63 17.44 -36.62
C ASN A 752 -7.14 17.41 -37.06
N ASN A 753 -6.28 16.72 -36.29
CA ASN A 753 -5.58 15.51 -36.76
C ASN A 753 -4.80 14.83 -35.60
N GLY A 754 -4.80 13.50 -35.58
CA GLY A 754 -4.57 12.73 -34.36
C GLY A 754 -3.12 12.57 -33.90
N ASN A 755 -2.87 13.01 -32.66
CA ASN A 755 -1.89 12.49 -31.70
C ASN A 755 -2.51 12.60 -30.28
N LEU A 756 -1.90 11.98 -29.26
CA LEU A 756 -2.49 11.84 -27.92
C LEU A 756 -2.19 13.03 -26.99
N TRP A 757 -3.00 14.08 -27.10
CA TRP A 757 -2.88 15.30 -26.30
C TRP A 757 -3.37 15.13 -24.84
N ARG A 758 -2.54 15.52 -23.85
CA ARG A 758 -2.92 15.56 -22.41
C ARG A 758 -3.47 16.94 -22.05
N ARG A 759 -4.67 16.99 -21.45
CA ARG A 759 -5.43 18.24 -21.21
C ARG A 759 -5.49 18.63 -19.73
N TYR A 760 -4.98 19.82 -19.41
CA TYR A 760 -5.09 20.46 -18.09
C TYR A 760 -6.00 21.70 -18.19
N TYR A 761 -6.89 21.93 -17.20
CA TYR A 761 -7.94 22.95 -17.27
C TYR A 761 -7.97 23.89 -16.05
N GLY A 762 -6.79 24.35 -15.62
CA GLY A 762 -6.62 25.35 -14.55
C GLY A 762 -5.58 26.43 -14.89
N PRO A 763 -5.60 27.57 -14.20
CA PRO A 763 -4.46 28.46 -14.13
C PRO A 763 -3.42 27.85 -13.17
N PHE A 764 -2.16 27.75 -13.60
CA PHE A 764 -1.03 27.51 -12.72
C PHE A 764 -0.55 28.85 -12.13
N ALA A 765 -0.26 28.89 -10.83
CA ALA A 765 0.12 30.12 -10.12
C ALA A 765 1.18 29.86 -9.04
N ASP A 766 1.78 30.94 -8.55
CA ASP A 766 2.64 30.89 -7.36
C ASP A 766 1.82 30.48 -6.11
N PRO A 767 2.35 29.67 -5.19
CA PRO A 767 1.69 29.30 -3.93
C PRO A 767 1.52 30.46 -2.95
N ASP A 768 2.32 31.52 -3.10
CA ASP A 768 2.25 32.80 -2.40
C ASP A 768 3.11 33.85 -3.11
N GLU A 769 2.91 35.13 -2.77
CA GLU A 769 3.59 36.30 -3.36
C GLU A 769 5.13 36.30 -3.22
N ASN A 770 5.68 35.47 -2.34
CA ASN A 770 7.12 35.42 -2.03
C ASN A 770 7.83 34.21 -2.66
N THR A 771 7.09 33.30 -3.30
CA THR A 771 7.59 31.98 -3.75
C THR A 771 7.30 31.75 -5.24
N PRO A 772 8.14 32.24 -6.16
CA PRO A 772 7.94 32.04 -7.60
C PRO A 772 7.90 30.56 -8.01
N MET A 773 6.77 30.11 -8.58
CA MET A 773 6.60 28.77 -9.15
C MET A 773 7.21 28.72 -10.55
N THR A 774 8.17 27.82 -10.76
CA THR A 774 8.56 27.37 -12.10
C THR A 774 7.66 26.23 -12.55
N LEU A 775 7.22 26.25 -13.81
CA LEU A 775 6.53 25.11 -14.44
C LEU A 775 7.52 24.33 -15.31
N THR A 776 7.77 23.05 -15.03
CA THR A 776 8.71 22.21 -15.80
C THR A 776 8.00 21.08 -16.55
N VAL A 777 8.04 21.13 -17.88
CA VAL A 777 7.52 20.07 -18.76
C VAL A 777 8.69 19.25 -19.31
N ALA A 778 8.79 17.98 -18.88
CA ALA A 778 9.93 17.11 -19.18
C ALA A 778 9.52 15.86 -19.99
N GLY A 779 10.14 15.68 -21.15
CA GLY A 779 9.97 14.51 -22.02
C GLY A 779 11.24 13.67 -22.14
N GLU A 780 11.11 12.51 -22.80
CA GLU A 780 12.23 11.62 -23.08
C GLU A 780 13.28 12.29 -23.99
N LYS A 781 14.56 12.01 -23.73
CA LYS A 781 15.68 12.51 -24.51
C LYS A 781 15.61 12.00 -25.95
N GLN A 782 15.70 12.90 -26.94
CA GLN A 782 15.51 12.63 -28.38
C GLN A 782 14.05 12.42 -28.84
N ALA A 783 13.05 12.58 -27.97
CA ALA A 783 11.67 12.68 -28.43
C ALA A 783 11.50 13.86 -29.41
N ARG A 784 10.65 13.71 -30.42
CA ARG A 784 10.22 14.85 -31.24
C ARG A 784 9.26 15.72 -30.42
N PRO A 785 9.36 17.05 -30.43
CA PRO A 785 8.55 17.90 -29.56
C PRO A 785 7.08 17.96 -29.97
N GLU A 786 6.72 17.58 -31.20
CA GLU A 786 5.32 17.36 -31.59
C GLU A 786 4.75 15.99 -31.13
N LEU A 787 5.58 15.12 -30.53
CA LEU A 787 5.25 13.78 -30.04
C LEU A 787 5.69 13.49 -28.58
N GLY A 788 6.37 14.42 -27.92
CA GLY A 788 6.94 14.26 -26.58
C GLY A 788 5.95 14.55 -25.45
N ALA A 789 6.46 14.81 -24.24
CA ALA A 789 5.64 15.27 -23.13
C ALA A 789 5.12 16.68 -23.41
N GLN A 790 3.78 16.83 -23.42
CA GLN A 790 3.10 18.07 -23.77
C GLN A 790 2.05 18.44 -22.73
N ALA A 791 2.01 19.71 -22.33
CA ALA A 791 0.98 20.25 -21.45
C ALA A 791 0.09 21.25 -22.21
N TRP A 792 -1.22 21.06 -22.16
CA TRP A 792 -2.20 22.03 -22.67
C TRP A 792 -2.55 23.03 -21.57
N LEU A 793 -2.23 24.30 -21.80
CA LEU A 793 -2.42 25.44 -20.88
C LEU A 793 -3.55 26.32 -21.44
N MET A 794 -4.79 25.90 -21.20
CA MET A 794 -6.01 26.42 -21.87
C MET A 794 -6.77 27.47 -21.05
N LYS A 795 -6.04 28.25 -20.25
CA LYS A 795 -6.46 29.44 -19.51
C LYS A 795 -5.23 30.34 -19.37
N ASP A 796 -5.42 31.61 -19.01
CA ASP A 796 -4.32 32.47 -18.57
C ASP A 796 -3.64 31.89 -17.32
N GLN A 797 -2.32 32.11 -17.18
CA GLN A 797 -1.46 31.50 -16.17
C GLN A 797 -0.70 32.59 -15.41
N THR A 798 -0.50 32.43 -14.10
CA THR A 798 0.01 33.49 -13.22
C THR A 798 1.27 33.11 -12.43
N PHE A 799 1.90 31.98 -12.76
CA PHE A 799 3.19 31.60 -12.18
C PHE A 799 4.33 32.56 -12.61
N SER A 800 5.11 33.07 -11.65
CA SER A 800 6.19 34.04 -11.88
C SER A 800 7.58 33.42 -12.05
N GLY A 801 7.78 32.18 -11.60
CA GLY A 801 9.09 31.49 -11.62
C GLY A 801 9.52 30.94 -12.99
N GLY A 802 8.81 31.26 -14.06
CA GLY A 802 9.17 30.90 -15.44
C GLY A 802 8.68 29.53 -15.93
N LEU A 803 8.79 29.32 -17.24
CA LEU A 803 8.42 28.08 -17.94
C LEU A 803 9.68 27.35 -18.43
N ASN A 804 9.98 26.19 -17.87
CA ASN A 804 11.06 25.32 -18.29
C ASN A 804 10.54 24.20 -19.21
N LEU A 805 11.11 24.09 -20.41
CA LEU A 805 10.87 22.99 -21.35
C LEU A 805 12.12 22.11 -21.45
N VAL A 806 11.96 20.80 -21.27
CA VAL A 806 13.07 19.83 -21.22
C VAL A 806 12.75 18.61 -22.11
N ASN A 807 13.06 18.67 -23.40
CA ASN A 807 12.57 17.72 -24.43
C ASN A 807 11.03 17.58 -24.47
N GLY A 808 10.31 18.61 -24.00
CA GLY A 808 8.85 18.68 -23.96
C GLY A 808 8.33 20.02 -24.50
N GLY A 809 7.01 20.23 -24.46
CA GLY A 809 6.39 21.43 -25.02
C GLY A 809 5.03 21.79 -24.41
N VAL A 810 4.50 22.93 -24.85
CA VAL A 810 3.20 23.46 -24.40
C VAL A 810 2.27 23.82 -25.56
N PHE A 811 0.97 23.70 -25.31
CA PHE A 811 -0.10 24.21 -26.18
C PHE A 811 -0.87 25.29 -25.44
N ILE A 812 -1.02 26.47 -26.05
CA ILE A 812 -1.59 27.68 -25.42
C ILE A 812 -2.72 28.27 -26.27
N GLN A 813 -3.66 28.96 -25.62
CA GLN A 813 -4.73 29.75 -26.25
C GLN A 813 -4.46 31.26 -26.26
N SER A 814 -3.54 31.74 -25.44
CA SER A 814 -3.18 33.15 -25.28
C SER A 814 -1.70 33.28 -24.91
N ASP A 815 -1.13 34.48 -25.04
CA ASP A 815 0.20 34.82 -24.52
C ASP A 815 0.31 34.57 -23.00
N ALA A 816 -0.75 34.86 -22.25
CA ALA A 816 -0.83 34.59 -20.82
C ALA A 816 -0.85 33.08 -20.49
N GLY A 817 -1.03 32.20 -21.48
CA GLY A 817 -0.76 30.77 -21.37
C GLY A 817 0.69 30.41 -21.01
N LEU A 818 1.63 31.37 -21.06
CA LEU A 818 3.07 31.17 -20.82
C LEU A 818 3.53 31.57 -19.40
N GLY A 819 2.60 31.94 -18.50
CA GLY A 819 2.88 32.40 -17.13
C GLY A 819 2.70 33.91 -16.97
N ALA A 820 3.06 34.44 -15.79
CA ALA A 820 2.97 35.86 -15.49
C ALA A 820 3.84 36.74 -16.43
N SER A 821 3.59 38.06 -16.43
CA SER A 821 4.45 39.03 -17.12
C SER A 821 5.83 39.08 -16.46
N GLY A 822 6.90 39.11 -17.26
CA GLY A 822 8.29 39.04 -16.79
C GLY A 822 8.83 37.62 -16.59
N SER A 823 7.98 36.59 -16.52
CA SER A 823 8.38 35.19 -16.34
C SER A 823 9.24 34.69 -17.51
N PRO A 824 10.49 34.22 -17.29
CA PRO A 824 11.34 33.74 -18.38
C PRO A 824 10.87 32.39 -18.92
N ILE A 825 11.07 32.16 -20.22
CA ILE A 825 10.88 30.87 -20.88
C ILE A 825 12.25 30.27 -21.18
N ARG A 826 12.52 29.04 -20.72
CA ARG A 826 13.80 28.34 -20.90
C ARG A 826 13.58 27.03 -21.63
N ALA A 827 14.22 26.85 -22.79
CA ALA A 827 14.15 25.62 -23.56
C ALA A 827 15.48 24.86 -23.52
N SER A 828 15.41 23.54 -23.30
CA SER A 828 16.57 22.66 -23.18
C SER A 828 16.28 21.29 -23.81
N GLY A 829 17.22 20.75 -24.60
CA GLY A 829 16.88 19.66 -25.53
C GLY A 829 15.94 20.15 -26.65
N TYR A 830 15.12 19.26 -27.22
CA TYR A 830 14.25 19.60 -28.36
C TYR A 830 12.81 19.87 -27.91
N CYS A 831 12.35 21.12 -28.03
CA CYS A 831 11.14 21.65 -27.37
C CYS A 831 10.16 22.33 -28.34
N SER A 832 8.89 22.47 -27.94
CA SER A 832 7.86 23.18 -28.72
C SER A 832 6.97 24.13 -27.91
N ILE A 833 6.52 25.20 -28.57
CA ILE A 833 5.40 26.05 -28.13
C ILE A 833 4.40 26.13 -29.27
N ALA A 834 3.16 25.72 -29.05
CA ALA A 834 2.11 25.69 -30.06
C ALA A 834 0.92 26.56 -29.66
N SER A 835 0.38 27.36 -30.59
CA SER A 835 -0.70 28.31 -30.34
C SER A 835 -2.01 27.92 -31.05
N TYR A 836 -3.15 28.16 -30.39
CA TYR A 836 -4.47 28.06 -31.00
C TYR A 836 -4.93 29.43 -31.54
N GLY A 837 -5.12 29.56 -32.86
CA GLY A 837 -5.54 30.81 -33.51
C GLY A 837 -4.38 31.77 -33.82
N GLU A 838 -4.67 33.08 -33.91
CA GLU A 838 -3.67 34.14 -34.12
C GLU A 838 -3.22 34.71 -32.78
N ASN A 839 -1.93 34.59 -32.47
CA ASN A 839 -1.38 35.01 -31.19
C ASN A 839 -0.06 35.78 -31.40
N THR A 840 0.12 36.87 -30.64
CA THR A 840 1.45 37.46 -30.42
C THR A 840 2.01 36.85 -29.14
N LEU A 841 3.16 36.19 -29.21
CA LEU A 841 3.70 35.32 -28.15
C LEU A 841 4.93 35.93 -27.46
N SER A 842 5.05 35.64 -26.16
CA SER A 842 6.13 36.12 -25.27
C SER A 842 6.21 37.65 -25.12
N ILE A 843 5.08 38.36 -25.25
CA ILE A 843 5.04 39.84 -25.33
C ILE A 843 5.90 40.53 -24.26
N SER A 844 5.84 40.03 -23.03
CA SER A 844 6.61 40.53 -21.88
C SER A 844 7.44 39.43 -21.21
N ARG A 845 7.93 38.43 -21.95
CA ARG A 845 8.66 37.27 -21.41
C ARG A 845 9.93 36.99 -22.22
N PRO A 846 11.13 37.01 -21.61
CA PRO A 846 12.36 36.68 -22.34
C PRO A 846 12.44 35.17 -22.59
N ILE A 847 12.84 34.79 -23.80
CA ILE A 847 13.07 33.42 -24.25
C ILE A 847 14.59 33.15 -24.20
N GLN A 848 14.97 32.09 -23.50
CA GLN A 848 16.36 31.65 -23.36
C GLN A 848 16.54 30.23 -23.94
N LEU A 849 17.32 30.14 -25.01
CA LEU A 849 17.67 28.90 -25.69
C LEU A 849 19.00 28.37 -25.14
N ILE A 850 18.92 27.34 -24.30
CA ILE A 850 20.10 26.72 -23.67
C ILE A 850 20.98 26.06 -24.75
N ASP A 851 22.28 25.98 -24.50
CA ASP A 851 23.22 25.41 -25.48
C ASP A 851 22.87 23.96 -25.88
N GLY A 852 22.97 23.66 -27.17
CA GLY A 852 22.56 22.36 -27.72
C GLY A 852 21.05 22.06 -27.66
N SER A 853 20.21 23.03 -27.29
CA SER A 853 18.74 22.94 -27.39
C SER A 853 18.24 23.32 -28.78
N ALA A 854 16.97 23.04 -29.05
CA ALA A 854 16.22 23.57 -30.18
C ALA A 854 14.76 23.85 -29.79
N LEU A 855 14.21 24.99 -30.17
CA LEU A 855 12.81 25.35 -29.95
C LEU A 855 12.08 25.55 -31.28
N ILE A 856 10.92 24.91 -31.43
CA ILE A 856 10.01 25.09 -32.55
C ILE A 856 8.73 25.80 -32.10
N PHE A 857 8.28 26.79 -32.87
CA PHE A 857 6.96 27.38 -32.70
C PHE A 857 5.99 26.79 -33.72
N SER A 858 4.86 26.25 -33.26
CA SER A 858 3.89 25.49 -34.06
C SER A 858 2.50 26.16 -34.04
N PRO A 859 2.24 27.18 -34.87
CA PRO A 859 0.90 27.78 -34.97
C PRO A 859 -0.10 26.77 -35.51
N SER A 860 -1.29 26.67 -34.91
CA SER A 860 -2.23 25.63 -35.30
C SER A 860 -2.85 25.86 -36.68
N MET A 861 -3.42 27.05 -36.95
CA MET A 861 -4.36 27.26 -38.07
C MET A 861 -4.43 28.69 -38.65
N ALA A 862 -3.51 29.61 -38.34
CA ALA A 862 -3.68 31.01 -38.76
C ALA A 862 -2.39 31.82 -39.00
N THR A 863 -2.50 32.91 -39.76
CA THR A 863 -1.39 33.63 -40.45
C THR A 863 -0.92 34.93 -39.78
N GLY A 864 -1.57 35.35 -38.71
CA GLY A 864 -1.22 36.51 -37.87
C GLY A 864 -0.45 36.15 -36.59
N ASN A 865 0.23 35.00 -36.54
CA ASN A 865 1.05 34.62 -35.37
C ASN A 865 2.38 35.40 -35.35
N ALA A 866 2.81 35.82 -34.17
CA ALA A 866 4.03 36.59 -33.95
C ALA A 866 4.79 36.15 -32.68
N VAL A 867 6.10 36.39 -32.63
CA VAL A 867 6.94 36.26 -31.42
C VAL A 867 7.59 37.61 -31.13
N SER A 868 7.36 38.15 -29.93
CA SER A 868 7.74 39.52 -29.56
C SER A 868 8.59 39.64 -28.29
N GLY A 869 8.86 38.54 -27.59
CA GLY A 869 9.77 38.52 -26.44
C GLY A 869 11.23 38.69 -26.82
N GLU A 870 12.07 39.12 -25.87
CA GLU A 870 13.53 39.12 -26.04
C GLU A 870 14.02 37.68 -26.29
N LEU A 871 14.88 37.49 -27.29
CA LEU A 871 15.49 36.19 -27.61
C LEU A 871 16.97 36.17 -27.21
N SER A 872 17.37 35.15 -26.45
CA SER A 872 18.72 35.01 -25.89
C SER A 872 19.22 33.56 -25.92
N GLY A 873 20.53 33.37 -25.77
CA GLY A 873 21.17 32.04 -25.68
C GLY A 873 21.73 31.53 -27.01
N SER A 874 22.13 30.25 -27.05
CA SER A 874 22.90 29.63 -28.15
C SER A 874 22.25 28.40 -28.80
N GLY A 875 21.08 27.95 -28.31
CA GLY A 875 20.31 26.89 -28.95
C GLY A 875 19.61 27.31 -30.25
N ASP A 876 19.14 26.34 -31.02
CA ASP A 876 18.55 26.53 -32.35
C ASP A 876 17.08 27.03 -32.28
N LEU A 877 16.70 27.98 -33.15
CA LEU A 877 15.32 28.47 -33.26
C LEU A 877 14.70 28.08 -34.61
N LEU A 878 13.60 27.33 -34.58
CA LEU A 878 12.90 26.83 -35.78
C LEU A 878 11.60 27.63 -36.01
N THR A 879 11.46 28.24 -37.19
CA THR A 879 10.43 29.27 -37.44
C THR A 879 9.06 28.75 -37.91
N SER A 880 8.82 27.44 -38.02
CA SER A 880 7.48 26.82 -38.15
C SER A 880 7.57 25.28 -38.05
N ASP A 881 6.42 24.60 -38.07
CA ASP A 881 6.29 23.14 -37.99
C ASP A 881 6.38 22.43 -39.36
N VAL A 882 7.27 21.43 -39.49
CA VAL A 882 7.45 20.57 -40.69
C VAL A 882 6.19 19.86 -41.21
N ASN A 883 5.11 19.81 -40.42
CA ASN A 883 3.85 19.17 -40.77
C ASN A 883 2.81 20.16 -41.37
N ARG A 884 2.90 21.48 -41.13
CA ARG A 884 1.84 22.48 -41.42
C ARG A 884 2.33 23.67 -42.25
N GLY A 885 2.83 23.40 -43.45
CA GLY A 885 3.27 24.45 -44.39
C GLY A 885 2.19 25.48 -44.73
N GLY A 886 2.57 26.76 -44.76
CA GLY A 886 1.70 27.89 -45.15
C GLY A 886 1.29 28.83 -44.02
N CYS A 887 1.47 28.48 -42.74
CA CYS A 887 1.30 29.46 -41.67
C CYS A 887 2.51 30.40 -41.63
N ALA A 888 2.27 31.71 -41.74
CA ALA A 888 3.32 32.72 -41.58
C ALA A 888 3.50 33.08 -40.10
N MET A 889 4.74 33.25 -39.67
CA MET A 889 5.10 33.71 -38.33
C MET A 889 5.95 34.98 -38.41
N ALA A 890 5.53 36.03 -37.71
CA ALA A 890 6.32 37.24 -37.56
C ALA A 890 7.28 37.13 -36.36
N PHE A 891 8.45 37.76 -36.46
CA PHE A 891 9.35 37.96 -35.33
C PHE A 891 9.62 39.46 -35.18
N THR A 892 9.32 39.99 -34.00
CA THR A 892 9.29 41.44 -33.72
C THR A 892 9.90 41.83 -32.37
N GLY A 893 10.40 40.86 -31.60
CA GLY A 893 11.13 41.10 -30.36
C GLY A 893 12.58 41.53 -30.59
N ASP A 894 13.25 41.94 -29.52
CA ASP A 894 14.71 42.15 -29.55
C ASP A 894 15.42 40.79 -29.58
N HIS A 895 16.27 40.57 -30.58
CA HIS A 895 17.08 39.36 -30.69
C HIS A 895 18.58 39.63 -30.53
N SER A 896 19.02 40.84 -30.17
CA SER A 896 20.44 41.20 -30.10
C SER A 896 21.26 40.31 -29.15
N SER A 897 20.61 39.80 -28.09
CA SER A 897 21.13 38.81 -27.14
C SER A 897 21.24 37.37 -27.66
N PHE A 898 20.75 37.06 -28.88
CA PHE A 898 20.71 35.70 -29.44
C PHE A 898 21.99 35.35 -30.20
N THR A 899 22.49 34.13 -29.97
CA THR A 899 23.75 33.62 -30.53
C THR A 899 23.61 32.21 -31.16
N GLY A 900 22.39 31.66 -31.22
CA GLY A 900 22.10 30.35 -31.82
C GLY A 900 22.06 30.37 -33.35
N ASP A 901 21.35 29.43 -33.95
CA ASP A 901 21.06 29.43 -35.38
C ASP A 901 19.54 29.57 -35.62
N TYR A 902 19.13 30.49 -36.49
CA TYR A 902 17.76 30.57 -37.00
C TYR A 902 17.58 29.55 -38.14
N TYR A 903 16.83 28.48 -37.91
CA TYR A 903 16.38 27.57 -38.95
C TYR A 903 15.06 28.06 -39.53
N ILE A 904 15.17 28.78 -40.65
CA ILE A 904 14.02 29.31 -41.39
C ILE A 904 13.30 28.13 -42.03
N GLN A 905 12.12 27.82 -41.51
CA GLN A 905 11.17 26.82 -41.99
C GLN A 905 9.83 27.50 -42.21
N GLY A 906 9.17 27.24 -43.34
CA GLY A 906 7.93 27.95 -43.70
C GLY A 906 8.16 29.45 -43.92
N ASN A 907 7.08 30.23 -43.80
CA ASN A 907 7.08 31.67 -44.09
C ASN A 907 7.43 32.47 -42.82
N ALA A 908 8.66 32.98 -42.72
CA ALA A 908 9.13 33.77 -41.59
C ALA A 908 9.15 35.27 -41.95
N ARG A 909 8.29 36.06 -41.32
CA ARG A 909 8.23 37.52 -41.48
C ARG A 909 9.16 38.20 -40.50
N ILE A 910 10.37 38.50 -40.94
CA ILE A 910 11.44 39.03 -40.09
C ILE A 910 12.03 40.28 -40.77
N SER A 911 12.08 41.39 -40.04
CA SER A 911 12.80 42.59 -40.49
C SER A 911 14.29 42.29 -40.57
N PRO A 912 15.05 42.82 -41.56
CA PRO A 912 16.49 42.56 -41.63
C PRO A 912 17.23 42.99 -40.36
N ALA A 913 16.73 44.02 -39.66
CA ALA A 913 17.27 44.51 -38.39
C ALA A 913 16.91 43.65 -37.15
N THR A 914 16.04 42.65 -37.29
CA THR A 914 15.63 41.72 -36.21
C THR A 914 16.43 40.42 -36.24
N PHE A 915 17.32 40.22 -37.21
CA PHE A 915 18.31 39.14 -37.17
C PHE A 915 19.50 39.55 -36.30
N SER A 916 19.87 38.71 -35.32
CA SER A 916 21.08 38.92 -34.55
C SER A 916 22.34 38.78 -35.42
N MET A 917 23.21 39.79 -35.38
CA MET A 917 24.56 39.72 -35.96
C MET A 917 25.47 38.67 -35.31
N HIS A 918 25.02 38.02 -34.21
CA HIS A 918 25.73 36.97 -33.49
C HIS A 918 25.12 35.57 -33.69
N ALA A 919 24.09 35.44 -34.54
CA ALA A 919 23.43 34.17 -34.84
C ALA A 919 23.63 33.74 -36.31
N GLY A 920 23.59 32.44 -36.59
CA GLY A 920 23.61 31.93 -37.97
C GLY A 920 22.21 31.95 -38.60
N ILE A 921 22.08 32.21 -39.90
CA ILE A 921 20.81 32.14 -40.64
C ILE A 921 20.83 30.90 -41.54
N CYS A 922 20.10 29.86 -41.15
CA CYS A 922 20.00 28.58 -41.86
C CYS A 922 18.68 28.51 -42.62
N LEU A 923 18.72 28.66 -43.94
CA LEU A 923 17.58 28.39 -44.82
C LEU A 923 17.40 26.86 -44.93
N ALA A 924 16.25 26.36 -44.47
CA ALA A 924 16.01 24.93 -44.27
C ALA A 924 14.71 24.43 -44.93
N ASP A 925 14.67 23.14 -45.26
CA ASP A 925 13.50 22.46 -45.82
C ASP A 925 12.81 21.61 -44.73
N GLY A 926 11.48 21.51 -44.83
CA GLY A 926 10.66 20.59 -44.04
C GLY A 926 9.64 19.90 -44.94
N THR A 927 9.12 18.73 -44.51
CA THR A 927 8.32 17.80 -45.33
C THR A 927 7.26 18.40 -46.25
N ASN A 928 6.62 19.51 -45.83
CA ASN A 928 5.58 20.22 -46.57
C ASN A 928 5.83 21.74 -46.66
N GLY A 929 7.03 22.24 -46.34
CA GLY A 929 7.25 23.67 -46.06
C GLY A 929 8.62 24.18 -46.51
N ILE A 930 8.60 25.16 -47.41
CA ILE A 930 9.79 25.84 -47.93
C ILE A 930 10.17 26.98 -46.98
N GLY A 931 11.42 27.05 -46.53
CA GLY A 931 11.93 28.13 -45.68
C GLY A 931 12.07 29.45 -46.45
N VAL A 932 11.18 30.43 -46.22
CA VAL A 932 11.19 31.73 -46.92
C VAL A 932 11.16 32.87 -45.93
N ILE A 933 12.13 33.78 -46.03
CA ILE A 933 12.12 35.07 -45.34
C ILE A 933 11.20 36.02 -46.14
N GLU A 934 10.08 36.42 -45.55
CA GLU A 934 9.16 37.43 -46.06
C GLU A 934 9.53 38.80 -45.48
N THR A 935 9.98 39.73 -46.32
CA THR A 935 10.48 41.04 -45.87
C THR A 935 10.51 42.05 -47.02
N SER A 936 10.90 43.31 -46.75
CA SER A 936 11.00 44.38 -47.76
C SER A 936 12.25 45.25 -47.54
N GLY A 937 12.53 46.15 -48.49
CA GLY A 937 13.73 46.99 -48.48
C GLY A 937 14.95 46.29 -49.08
N THR A 938 16.06 46.24 -48.34
CA THR A 938 17.27 45.53 -48.76
C THR A 938 17.70 44.52 -47.70
N PHE A 939 17.86 43.26 -48.11
CA PHE A 939 18.39 42.19 -47.28
C PHE A 939 19.85 41.90 -47.66
N THR A 940 20.77 42.13 -46.71
CA THR A 940 22.21 41.87 -46.87
C THR A 940 22.74 41.17 -45.64
N HIS A 941 23.51 40.11 -45.85
CA HIS A 941 24.18 39.30 -44.82
C HIS A 941 25.41 38.64 -45.43
N SER A 942 26.46 38.36 -44.66
CA SER A 942 27.57 37.53 -45.13
C SER A 942 27.09 36.12 -45.46
N VAL A 943 27.71 35.44 -46.43
CA VAL A 943 27.41 34.04 -46.75
C VAL A 943 28.47 33.11 -46.18
N GLY A 944 28.04 32.05 -45.51
CA GLY A 944 28.90 31.21 -44.69
C GLY A 944 28.11 30.42 -43.66
N THR A 945 28.78 29.55 -42.93
CA THR A 945 28.16 28.64 -41.94
C THR A 945 28.41 29.04 -40.49
N GLY A 946 29.02 30.21 -40.26
CA GLY A 946 29.31 30.80 -38.96
C GLY A 946 28.18 31.66 -38.40
N LYS A 947 28.51 32.39 -37.34
CA LYS A 947 27.62 33.35 -36.67
C LYS A 947 27.70 34.70 -37.37
N GLY A 948 26.55 35.34 -37.62
CA GLY A 948 26.46 36.52 -38.49
C GLY A 948 26.49 36.17 -39.99
N GLU A 949 26.32 34.90 -40.36
CA GLU A 949 26.39 34.40 -41.75
C GLU A 949 25.12 33.64 -42.15
N LEU A 950 24.87 33.55 -43.46
CA LEU A 950 23.71 32.87 -44.05
C LEU A 950 24.13 31.66 -44.91
N CYS A 951 23.42 30.54 -44.74
CA CYS A 951 23.62 29.30 -45.49
C CYS A 951 22.31 28.52 -45.75
N TRP A 952 22.35 27.59 -46.69
CA TRP A 952 21.32 26.56 -46.91
C TRP A 952 21.72 25.29 -46.16
N LYS A 953 21.06 25.02 -45.03
CA LYS A 953 21.49 24.01 -44.05
C LYS A 953 20.29 23.36 -43.36
N ARG A 954 20.19 22.02 -43.44
CA ARG A 954 19.13 21.24 -42.79
C ARG A 954 19.31 21.22 -41.26
N PHE A 955 18.20 21.23 -40.52
CA PHE A 955 18.25 21.01 -39.07
C PHE A 955 18.68 19.56 -38.76
N LYS A 956 19.54 19.38 -37.74
CA LYS A 956 20.27 18.13 -37.48
C LYS A 956 19.38 16.91 -37.20
N ALA A 957 18.15 17.11 -36.71
CA ALA A 957 17.22 16.03 -36.40
C ALA A 957 16.38 15.54 -37.59
N TYR A 958 16.53 16.12 -38.79
CA TYR A 958 15.68 15.77 -39.95
C TYR A 958 16.33 14.73 -40.87
N PRO A 959 15.53 13.87 -41.55
CA PRO A 959 16.04 12.86 -42.47
C PRO A 959 16.82 13.45 -43.64
N GLU A 960 17.78 12.68 -44.16
CA GLU A 960 18.56 13.09 -45.34
C GLU A 960 17.74 13.15 -46.64
N SER A 961 16.51 12.64 -46.63
CA SER A 961 15.59 12.62 -47.77
C SER A 961 14.78 13.91 -47.94
N TYR A 962 14.98 14.92 -47.09
CA TYR A 962 14.41 16.27 -47.28
C TYR A 962 15.35 17.07 -48.20
N ALA A 963 14.83 18.04 -48.95
CA ALA A 963 15.65 18.84 -49.86
C ALA A 963 16.44 19.91 -49.07
N LEU A 964 17.10 20.82 -49.80
CA LEU A 964 17.65 22.06 -49.24
C LEU A 964 17.03 23.23 -50.00
N ARG A 965 15.76 23.53 -49.70
CA ARG A 965 14.97 24.54 -50.42
C ARG A 965 14.57 25.68 -49.51
N GLY A 966 15.04 26.88 -49.84
CA GLY A 966 14.69 28.09 -49.10
C GLY A 966 15.23 29.37 -49.75
N GLY A 967 14.81 30.53 -49.24
CA GLY A 967 15.17 31.83 -49.79
C GLY A 967 14.26 32.97 -49.31
N PHE A 968 13.75 33.77 -50.24
CA PHE A 968 13.26 35.12 -49.97
C PHE A 968 11.98 35.46 -50.72
N ALA A 969 11.14 36.33 -50.15
CA ALA A 969 9.91 36.84 -50.75
C ALA A 969 9.66 38.31 -50.37
N ALA A 970 9.22 39.12 -51.34
CA ALA A 970 8.88 40.51 -51.13
C ALA A 970 7.47 40.63 -50.49
N PHE A 971 7.39 41.17 -49.29
CA PHE A 971 6.15 41.29 -48.52
C PHE A 971 6.11 42.63 -47.77
N GLY A 972 5.02 43.39 -47.96
CA GLY A 972 4.91 44.75 -47.41
C GLY A 972 5.83 45.77 -48.09
N GLY A 973 6.21 45.54 -49.34
CA GLY A 973 7.08 46.41 -50.15
C GLY A 973 8.13 45.64 -50.93
N ASP A 974 8.73 46.29 -51.94
CA ASP A 974 9.75 45.68 -52.81
C ASP A 974 10.99 45.24 -52.01
N LEU A 975 11.62 44.14 -52.45
CA LEU A 975 12.77 43.53 -51.79
C LEU A 975 13.95 43.39 -52.74
N THR A 976 15.12 43.91 -52.34
CA THR A 976 16.42 43.59 -52.96
C THR A 976 17.20 42.65 -52.05
N VAL A 977 17.60 41.48 -52.55
CA VAL A 977 18.46 40.52 -51.86
C VAL A 977 19.89 40.65 -52.39
N ASN A 978 20.83 40.96 -51.50
CA ASN A 978 22.23 41.23 -51.82
C ASN A 978 23.15 40.67 -50.71
N LEU A 979 23.31 39.36 -50.70
CA LEU A 979 24.17 38.61 -49.77
C LEU A 979 25.65 38.81 -50.11
N GLY A 980 26.56 38.77 -49.12
CA GLY A 980 28.00 38.96 -49.33
C GLY A 980 28.44 40.39 -49.75
N GLY A 981 27.50 41.29 -50.04
CA GLY A 981 27.78 42.65 -50.49
C GLY A 981 27.67 42.83 -52.02
N ALA A 982 27.70 44.08 -52.47
CA ALA A 982 27.46 44.43 -53.87
C ALA A 982 28.45 43.74 -54.82
N GLY A 983 27.91 43.06 -55.85
CA GLY A 983 28.70 42.32 -56.83
C GLY A 983 29.13 40.90 -56.40
N ALA A 984 28.76 40.45 -55.19
CA ALA A 984 29.11 39.11 -54.74
C ALA A 984 28.42 38.00 -55.55
N LYS A 985 29.24 37.10 -56.11
CA LYS A 985 28.82 35.85 -56.76
C LYS A 985 28.69 34.74 -55.71
N LEU A 986 27.60 33.98 -55.75
CA LEU A 986 27.40 32.79 -54.92
C LEU A 986 28.02 31.57 -55.61
N LEU A 987 28.68 30.70 -54.85
CA LEU A 987 29.32 29.48 -55.35
C LEU A 987 28.48 28.24 -54.99
N PRO A 988 27.83 27.56 -55.95
CA PRO A 988 27.13 26.30 -55.72
C PRO A 988 28.11 25.18 -55.34
N GLY A 989 27.68 24.23 -54.52
CA GLY A 989 28.54 23.18 -53.99
C GLY A 989 29.46 23.62 -52.84
N SER A 990 29.45 24.91 -52.48
CA SER A 990 30.14 25.43 -51.30
C SER A 990 29.47 24.97 -50.00
N ALA A 991 30.17 25.13 -48.87
CA ALA A 991 29.65 24.78 -47.55
C ALA A 991 28.38 25.58 -47.15
N TYR A 992 28.18 26.79 -47.71
CA TYR A 992 27.02 27.63 -47.45
C TYR A 992 25.89 27.48 -48.48
N LEU A 993 26.19 26.98 -49.70
CA LEU A 993 25.21 26.68 -50.74
C LEU A 993 25.48 25.28 -51.31
N PRO A 994 25.11 24.20 -50.58
CA PRO A 994 25.52 22.84 -50.92
C PRO A 994 24.96 22.32 -52.25
N ASP A 995 25.64 21.31 -52.83
CA ASP A 995 25.23 20.67 -54.07
C ASP A 995 23.74 20.24 -54.02
N GLY A 996 22.97 20.76 -54.98
CA GLY A 996 21.55 20.44 -55.12
C GLY A 996 20.57 21.34 -54.35
N ALA A 997 21.06 22.30 -53.55
CA ALA A 997 20.23 23.32 -52.92
C ALA A 997 19.41 24.13 -53.93
N VAL A 998 18.20 24.53 -53.55
CA VAL A 998 17.23 25.25 -54.38
C VAL A 998 16.92 26.59 -53.74
N ILE A 999 17.29 27.68 -54.42
CA ILE A 999 16.96 29.04 -53.99
C ILE A 999 15.49 29.31 -54.32
N GLN A 1000 14.65 29.47 -53.29
CA GLN A 1000 13.26 29.86 -53.46
C GLN A 1000 13.16 31.38 -53.58
N LEU A 1001 12.51 31.86 -54.64
CA LEU A 1001 12.18 33.27 -54.81
C LEU A 1001 10.66 33.44 -54.83
N GLN A 1002 10.17 34.42 -54.09
CA GLN A 1002 8.74 34.68 -53.82
C GLN A 1002 8.02 33.53 -53.10
N SER A 1003 6.89 33.88 -52.47
CA SER A 1003 5.97 32.96 -51.79
C SER A 1003 4.55 33.10 -52.36
N GLN A 1004 3.60 32.31 -51.86
CA GLN A 1004 2.17 32.53 -52.14
C GLN A 1004 1.65 33.88 -51.63
N TYR A 1005 2.26 34.42 -50.56
CA TYR A 1005 1.86 35.68 -49.92
C TYR A 1005 2.59 36.91 -50.45
N ALA A 1006 3.66 36.74 -51.23
CA ALA A 1006 4.44 37.84 -51.78
C ALA A 1006 3.56 38.85 -52.54
N ASP A 1007 3.60 40.12 -52.16
CA ASP A 1007 2.74 41.18 -52.69
C ASP A 1007 3.48 42.15 -53.64
N SER A 1008 4.81 42.16 -53.59
CA SER A 1008 5.68 43.18 -54.18
C SER A 1008 6.78 42.58 -55.08
N ALA A 1009 7.61 43.42 -55.71
CA ALA A 1009 8.68 42.96 -56.58
C ALA A 1009 9.90 42.46 -55.79
N LEU A 1010 10.53 41.37 -56.27
CA LEU A 1010 11.77 40.84 -55.71
C LEU A 1010 12.90 40.93 -56.74
N THR A 1011 14.01 41.55 -56.34
CA THR A 1011 15.27 41.58 -57.07
C THR A 1011 16.32 40.77 -56.32
N PHE A 1012 16.87 39.74 -56.97
CA PHE A 1012 18.01 38.99 -56.47
C PHE A 1012 19.28 39.53 -57.16
N ALA A 1013 20.02 40.36 -56.44
CA ALA A 1013 21.18 41.10 -56.96
C ALA A 1013 22.49 40.30 -56.91
N ASN A 1014 22.48 39.14 -56.25
CA ASN A 1014 23.62 38.23 -56.23
C ASN A 1014 23.88 37.59 -57.59
N GLY A 1015 25.17 37.52 -57.93
CA GLY A 1015 25.64 36.72 -59.05
C GLY A 1015 25.80 35.24 -58.68
N PHE A 1016 26.27 34.44 -59.64
CA PHE A 1016 26.62 33.04 -59.46
C PHE A 1016 27.94 32.75 -60.18
N GLU A 1017 28.91 32.17 -59.49
CA GLU A 1017 30.06 31.51 -60.12
C GLU A 1017 29.76 30.02 -60.08
N LEU A 1018 29.53 29.42 -61.25
CA LEU A 1018 28.93 28.10 -61.32
C LEU A 1018 29.94 26.95 -61.14
N ASP A 1019 31.23 27.14 -61.40
CA ASP A 1019 32.30 26.13 -61.18
C ASP A 1019 31.93 24.71 -61.69
N GLY A 1020 31.40 24.62 -62.91
CA GLY A 1020 30.92 23.35 -63.48
C GLY A 1020 29.65 22.73 -62.85
N LYS A 1021 29.00 23.41 -61.88
CA LYS A 1021 27.81 22.94 -61.14
C LYS A 1021 26.48 23.46 -61.71
N THR A 1022 25.40 22.74 -61.40
CA THR A 1022 24.03 23.21 -61.66
C THR A 1022 23.40 23.85 -60.42
N GLN A 1023 23.25 25.18 -60.40
CA GLN A 1023 22.45 25.86 -59.38
C GLN A 1023 20.97 25.83 -59.77
N ARG A 1024 20.09 25.62 -58.78
CA ARG A 1024 18.63 25.62 -58.98
C ARG A 1024 17.98 26.86 -58.34
N ILE A 1025 17.09 27.50 -59.09
CA ILE A 1025 16.20 28.56 -58.61
C ILE A 1025 14.75 28.12 -58.86
N ASN A 1026 13.87 28.33 -57.89
CA ASN A 1026 12.43 28.19 -58.08
C ASN A 1026 11.71 29.49 -57.70
N VAL A 1027 11.04 30.11 -58.66
CA VAL A 1027 10.07 31.20 -58.42
C VAL A 1027 8.70 30.61 -58.07
N TRP A 1028 7.95 31.21 -57.14
CA TRP A 1028 6.60 30.76 -56.82
C TRP A 1028 5.66 30.82 -58.05
N LYS A 1029 4.76 29.84 -58.21
CA LYS A 1029 3.85 29.74 -59.36
C LYS A 1029 2.96 30.98 -59.45
N GLY A 1030 3.00 31.67 -60.59
CA GLY A 1030 2.23 32.90 -60.83
C GLY A 1030 2.85 34.16 -60.22
N LYS A 1031 4.11 34.10 -59.75
CA LYS A 1031 4.94 35.25 -59.39
C LYS A 1031 6.13 35.35 -60.36
N SER A 1032 6.82 36.48 -60.32
CA SER A 1032 8.10 36.70 -61.01
C SER A 1032 9.16 37.21 -60.03
N ALA A 1033 10.43 37.06 -60.41
CA ALA A 1033 11.57 37.66 -59.73
C ALA A 1033 12.60 38.18 -60.75
N ILE A 1034 13.30 39.26 -60.40
CA ILE A 1034 14.38 39.85 -61.21
C ILE A 1034 15.70 39.24 -60.75
N LEU A 1035 16.54 38.79 -61.69
CA LEU A 1035 17.92 38.36 -61.44
C LEU A 1035 18.87 39.39 -62.05
N SER A 1036 19.53 40.21 -61.22
CA SER A 1036 20.38 41.33 -61.67
C SER A 1036 21.88 41.14 -61.40
N GLY A 1037 22.28 40.07 -60.72
CA GLY A 1037 23.69 39.72 -60.52
C GLY A 1037 24.35 39.05 -61.72
N THR A 1038 25.68 38.93 -61.68
CA THR A 1038 26.47 38.34 -62.78
C THR A 1038 26.62 36.83 -62.66
N VAL A 1039 26.26 36.10 -63.71
CA VAL A 1039 26.41 34.64 -63.84
C VAL A 1039 27.66 34.33 -64.66
N SER A 1040 28.52 33.45 -64.15
CA SER A 1040 29.77 33.02 -64.78
C SER A 1040 30.06 31.55 -64.50
N ASP A 1041 30.98 30.95 -65.27
CA ASP A 1041 31.45 29.57 -65.06
C ASP A 1041 32.91 29.45 -65.52
N SER A 1042 33.80 29.25 -64.56
CA SER A 1042 35.25 29.19 -64.75
C SER A 1042 35.78 27.80 -65.18
N VAL A 1043 34.98 26.73 -65.06
CA VAL A 1043 35.41 25.34 -65.31
C VAL A 1043 34.65 24.66 -66.46
N SER A 1044 33.49 25.18 -66.85
CA SER A 1044 32.57 24.64 -67.87
C SER A 1044 31.73 23.45 -67.43
N GLY A 1045 30.53 23.34 -68.01
CA GLY A 1045 29.48 22.40 -67.64
C GLY A 1045 28.48 22.95 -66.61
N GLY A 1046 28.72 24.15 -66.08
CA GLY A 1046 27.84 24.81 -65.13
C GLY A 1046 26.55 25.32 -65.78
N ALA A 1047 25.47 25.36 -65.00
CA ALA A 1047 24.17 25.85 -65.45
C ALA A 1047 23.32 26.47 -64.33
N LEU A 1048 22.63 27.55 -64.64
CA LEU A 1048 21.57 28.12 -63.80
C LEU A 1048 20.22 27.58 -64.28
N ALA A 1049 19.62 26.69 -63.50
CA ALA A 1049 18.35 26.02 -63.80
C ALA A 1049 17.19 26.64 -63.01
N VAL A 1050 16.30 27.34 -63.70
CA VAL A 1050 15.20 28.12 -63.14
C VAL A 1050 13.87 27.43 -63.42
N THR A 1051 12.98 27.39 -62.42
CA THR A 1051 11.57 26.99 -62.60
C THR A 1051 10.65 28.12 -62.15
N GLY A 1052 9.63 28.44 -62.96
CA GLY A 1052 8.83 29.65 -62.82
C GLY A 1052 9.41 30.83 -63.62
N ASN A 1053 8.74 31.97 -63.53
CA ASN A 1053 8.98 33.11 -64.41
C ASN A 1053 10.07 34.04 -63.85
N ILE A 1054 11.02 34.46 -64.68
CA ILE A 1054 12.07 35.42 -64.29
C ILE A 1054 12.24 36.54 -65.32
N ASP A 1055 12.77 37.64 -64.83
CA ASP A 1055 13.37 38.70 -65.64
C ASP A 1055 14.88 38.71 -65.38
N PHE A 1056 15.68 38.47 -66.42
CA PHE A 1056 17.14 38.50 -66.31
C PHE A 1056 17.62 39.91 -66.68
N ALA A 1057 18.10 40.65 -65.69
CA ALA A 1057 18.64 42.00 -65.82
C ALA A 1057 20.17 42.07 -65.60
N GLY A 1058 20.79 40.93 -65.25
CA GLY A 1058 22.21 40.83 -64.94
C GLY A 1058 23.12 40.59 -66.15
N VAL A 1059 24.37 40.22 -65.85
CA VAL A 1059 25.39 39.88 -66.85
C VAL A 1059 25.54 38.36 -66.93
N LEU A 1060 25.68 37.81 -68.14
CA LEU A 1060 26.15 36.44 -68.36
C LEU A 1060 27.56 36.48 -68.96
N GLU A 1061 28.58 36.18 -68.15
CA GLU A 1061 29.95 35.96 -68.62
C GLU A 1061 30.06 34.56 -69.25
N VAL A 1062 30.44 34.46 -70.53
CA VAL A 1062 30.49 33.19 -71.26
C VAL A 1062 31.93 32.86 -71.66
N SER A 1063 32.54 31.84 -71.05
CA SER A 1063 33.89 31.42 -71.40
C SER A 1063 33.96 30.65 -72.73
N ALA A 1064 35.16 30.57 -73.32
CA ALA A 1064 35.42 29.69 -74.46
C ALA A 1064 35.13 28.21 -74.15
N ALA A 1065 35.26 27.79 -72.89
CA ALA A 1065 34.94 26.44 -72.47
C ALA A 1065 33.42 26.22 -72.35
N ASN A 1066 32.63 27.23 -71.97
CA ASN A 1066 31.16 27.15 -72.01
C ASN A 1066 30.65 27.00 -73.45
N ILE A 1067 31.20 27.80 -74.37
CA ILE A 1067 30.95 27.69 -75.82
C ILE A 1067 31.25 26.27 -76.32
N ALA A 1068 32.37 25.68 -75.90
CA ALA A 1068 32.76 24.33 -76.28
C ALA A 1068 31.76 23.25 -75.81
N SER A 1069 31.07 23.46 -74.68
CA SER A 1069 30.10 22.49 -74.13
C SER A 1069 28.84 22.30 -74.99
N GLY A 1070 28.45 23.32 -75.76
CA GLY A 1070 27.18 23.35 -76.51
C GLY A 1070 25.91 23.41 -75.66
N ALA A 1071 26.01 23.43 -74.32
CA ALA A 1071 24.89 23.51 -73.40
C ALA A 1071 24.50 24.96 -73.08
N ALA A 1072 23.22 25.18 -72.74
CA ALA A 1072 22.74 26.49 -72.34
C ALA A 1072 23.09 26.76 -70.86
N MET A 1073 23.85 27.84 -70.60
CA MET A 1073 24.25 28.24 -69.25
C MET A 1073 23.07 28.69 -68.38
N VAL A 1074 21.97 29.16 -68.98
CA VAL A 1074 20.74 29.50 -68.27
C VAL A 1074 19.56 28.75 -68.90
N THR A 1075 18.77 28.05 -68.08
CA THR A 1075 17.61 27.28 -68.54
C THR A 1075 16.40 27.63 -67.68
N VAL A 1076 15.26 27.94 -68.31
CA VAL A 1076 14.07 28.48 -67.64
C VAL A 1076 12.83 27.66 -67.97
N ASN A 1077 12.26 26.98 -66.98
CA ASN A 1077 10.96 26.34 -67.09
C ASN A 1077 9.85 27.32 -66.68
N GLY A 1078 9.60 28.30 -67.54
CA GLY A 1078 8.71 29.45 -67.35
C GLY A 1078 8.94 30.51 -68.41
N ASP A 1079 8.33 31.69 -68.24
CA ASP A 1079 8.61 32.88 -69.05
C ASP A 1079 9.96 33.52 -68.66
N LEU A 1080 10.67 34.09 -69.65
CA LEU A 1080 11.96 34.74 -69.50
C LEU A 1080 11.93 36.14 -70.14
N ALA A 1081 12.06 37.19 -69.32
CA ALA A 1081 12.24 38.56 -69.76
C ALA A 1081 13.71 39.02 -69.67
N PHE A 1082 14.03 40.13 -70.33
CA PHE A 1082 15.35 40.77 -70.30
C PHE A 1082 15.28 42.30 -70.10
N SER A 1083 15.16 42.78 -68.85
CA SER A 1083 15.20 44.22 -68.51
C SER A 1083 16.63 44.77 -68.38
N GLY A 1084 17.37 44.78 -69.50
CA GLY A 1084 18.69 45.45 -69.59
C GLY A 1084 19.90 44.54 -69.36
N ALA A 1085 19.70 43.22 -69.33
CA ALA A 1085 20.79 42.25 -69.22
C ALA A 1085 21.83 42.32 -70.35
N LYS A 1086 23.02 41.81 -70.02
CA LYS A 1086 24.17 41.67 -70.91
C LYS A 1086 24.61 40.22 -71.07
N VAL A 1087 25.32 39.95 -72.16
CA VAL A 1087 26.20 38.79 -72.33
C VAL A 1087 27.60 39.33 -72.60
N GLU A 1088 28.55 38.99 -71.74
CA GLU A 1088 29.95 39.41 -71.85
C GLU A 1088 30.81 38.23 -72.36
N LEU A 1089 31.53 38.46 -73.46
CA LEU A 1089 32.52 37.52 -73.98
C LEU A 1089 33.93 38.01 -73.61
N PRO A 1090 34.72 37.26 -72.82
CA PRO A 1090 36.07 37.65 -72.47
C PRO A 1090 36.98 37.57 -73.70
N ALA A 1091 38.07 38.36 -73.72
CA ALA A 1091 38.99 38.46 -74.85
C ALA A 1091 39.71 37.15 -75.26
N SER A 1092 39.56 36.08 -74.48
CA SER A 1092 39.97 34.70 -74.84
C SER A 1092 39.02 34.02 -75.84
N VAL A 1093 37.81 34.55 -76.06
CA VAL A 1093 36.86 34.09 -77.08
C VAL A 1093 37.18 34.79 -78.40
N THR A 1094 38.13 34.23 -79.16
CA THR A 1094 38.58 34.79 -80.43
C THR A 1094 37.66 34.37 -81.60
N PRO A 1095 37.73 35.01 -82.78
CA PRO A 1095 36.98 34.60 -83.96
C PRO A 1095 37.16 33.12 -84.32
N GLU A 1096 38.36 32.57 -84.14
CA GLU A 1096 38.69 31.16 -84.40
C GLU A 1096 37.92 30.22 -83.46
N THR A 1097 37.75 30.58 -82.18
CA THR A 1097 36.99 29.78 -81.20
C THR A 1097 35.50 29.67 -81.57
N LEU A 1098 34.95 30.70 -82.23
CA LEU A 1098 33.54 30.76 -82.64
C LEU A 1098 33.29 30.21 -84.05
N GLU A 1099 34.29 30.19 -84.94
CA GLU A 1099 34.16 29.81 -86.36
C GLU A 1099 33.59 28.38 -86.55
N ALA A 1100 33.85 27.46 -85.61
CA ALA A 1100 33.29 26.11 -85.61
C ALA A 1100 31.76 26.07 -85.43
N TYR A 1101 31.16 27.12 -84.83
CA TYR A 1101 29.74 27.20 -84.48
C TYR A 1101 28.93 28.11 -85.41
N LYS A 1102 29.52 28.59 -86.51
CA LYS A 1102 28.92 29.58 -87.42
C LYS A 1102 27.57 29.20 -88.04
N ASP A 1103 27.35 27.91 -88.26
CA ASP A 1103 26.15 27.38 -88.94
C ASP A 1103 25.09 26.87 -87.95
N THR A 1104 25.49 26.46 -86.73
CA THR A 1104 24.62 25.95 -85.66
C THR A 1104 24.17 27.07 -84.69
N GLY A 1105 25.09 27.97 -84.35
CA GLY A 1105 24.96 28.93 -83.25
C GLY A 1105 25.12 28.28 -81.88
N ILE A 1106 25.51 29.08 -80.89
CA ILE A 1106 25.71 28.65 -79.50
C ILE A 1106 24.47 29.07 -78.69
N VAL A 1107 23.83 28.13 -78.00
CA VAL A 1107 22.66 28.45 -77.16
C VAL A 1107 23.15 28.90 -75.79
N LEU A 1108 22.71 30.07 -75.34
CA LEU A 1108 23.11 30.64 -74.04
C LEU A 1108 21.97 30.59 -73.02
N PHE A 1109 20.75 30.91 -73.47
CA PHE A 1109 19.53 30.81 -72.69
C PHE A 1109 18.53 29.88 -73.37
N THR A 1110 17.74 29.13 -72.60
CA THR A 1110 16.49 28.51 -73.06
C THR A 1110 15.34 28.83 -72.13
N ALA A 1111 14.14 28.96 -72.69
CA ALA A 1111 12.87 29.09 -71.97
C ALA A 1111 11.84 28.10 -72.51
N THR A 1112 10.94 27.59 -71.66
CA THR A 1112 9.75 26.82 -72.08
C THR A 1112 8.52 27.70 -72.31
N GLY A 1113 8.48 28.89 -71.68
CA GLY A 1113 7.48 29.93 -71.90
C GLY A 1113 7.90 30.98 -72.93
N ASN A 1114 7.37 32.19 -72.79
CA ASN A 1114 7.64 33.31 -73.67
C ASN A 1114 9.03 33.91 -73.39
N VAL A 1115 9.72 34.34 -74.45
CA VAL A 1115 10.98 35.10 -74.36
C VAL A 1115 10.72 36.55 -74.74
N MET A 1116 10.89 37.48 -73.79
CA MET A 1116 10.56 38.90 -73.94
C MET A 1116 11.84 39.75 -73.92
N GLY A 1117 12.13 40.42 -75.04
CA GLY A 1117 13.37 41.18 -75.22
C GLY A 1117 14.55 40.32 -75.70
N CYS A 1118 15.75 40.88 -75.62
CA CYS A 1118 17.01 40.22 -75.97
C CYS A 1118 18.15 40.97 -75.24
N PRO A 1119 19.10 40.28 -74.58
CA PRO A 1119 20.20 40.95 -73.88
C PRO A 1119 21.20 41.60 -74.86
N VAL A 1120 21.97 42.57 -74.35
CA VAL A 1120 23.04 43.25 -75.09
C VAL A 1120 24.28 42.36 -75.17
N LEU A 1121 24.95 42.30 -76.32
CA LEU A 1121 26.22 41.59 -76.47
C LEU A 1121 27.39 42.56 -76.29
N GLU A 1122 28.26 42.29 -75.32
CA GLU A 1122 29.52 43.02 -75.11
C GLU A 1122 30.68 42.06 -75.35
N ALA A 1123 31.35 42.21 -76.49
CA ALA A 1123 32.29 41.23 -77.03
C ALA A 1123 33.51 41.91 -77.70
N PRO A 1124 34.50 42.36 -76.91
CA PRO A 1124 35.61 43.17 -77.40
C PRO A 1124 36.39 42.49 -78.54
N GLY A 1125 36.43 43.12 -79.72
CA GLY A 1125 37.13 42.59 -80.90
C GLY A 1125 36.30 41.63 -81.78
N LEU A 1126 35.02 41.40 -81.46
CA LEU A 1126 34.07 40.63 -82.27
C LEU A 1126 33.01 41.51 -82.96
N ASP A 1127 33.21 42.83 -82.93
CA ASP A 1127 32.23 43.86 -83.28
C ASP A 1127 31.54 43.62 -84.63
N GLY A 1128 30.20 43.49 -84.60
CA GLY A 1128 29.36 43.28 -85.78
C GLY A 1128 29.46 41.89 -86.45
N MET A 1129 30.43 41.04 -86.08
CA MET A 1129 30.60 39.70 -86.67
C MET A 1129 29.65 38.65 -86.08
N TRP A 1130 29.24 38.82 -84.83
CA TRP A 1130 28.30 37.95 -84.11
C TRP A 1130 27.21 38.78 -83.43
N ASN A 1131 26.02 38.21 -83.31
CA ASN A 1131 24.85 38.85 -82.72
C ASN A 1131 24.06 37.83 -81.87
N LEU A 1132 23.32 38.33 -80.89
CA LEU A 1132 22.37 37.53 -80.11
C LEU A 1132 21.01 37.50 -80.83
N ARG A 1133 20.36 36.32 -80.83
CA ARG A 1133 19.05 36.15 -81.46
C ARG A 1133 18.17 35.19 -80.67
N SER A 1134 17.01 35.68 -80.24
CA SER A 1134 15.90 34.85 -79.78
C SER A 1134 15.29 34.05 -80.96
N LYS A 1135 15.08 32.75 -80.74
CA LYS A 1135 14.49 31.78 -81.68
C LYS A 1135 13.10 31.37 -81.19
N ARG A 1136 12.18 31.03 -82.10
CA ARG A 1136 10.78 30.65 -81.79
C ARG A 1136 10.62 29.42 -80.88
N ASN A 1137 11.69 28.65 -80.65
CA ASN A 1137 11.72 27.51 -79.72
C ASN A 1137 12.23 27.89 -78.31
N GLY A 1138 12.09 29.16 -77.92
CA GLY A 1138 12.49 29.65 -76.59
C GLY A 1138 14.00 29.79 -76.36
N ALA A 1139 14.83 29.52 -77.36
CA ALA A 1139 16.29 29.58 -77.25
C ALA A 1139 16.82 30.97 -77.65
N VAL A 1140 17.64 31.60 -76.80
CA VAL A 1140 18.49 32.75 -77.19
C VAL A 1140 19.87 32.22 -77.53
N SER A 1141 20.35 32.53 -78.74
CA SER A 1141 21.62 32.03 -79.24
C SER A 1141 22.53 33.13 -79.76
N LEU A 1142 23.84 32.97 -79.52
CA LEU A 1142 24.88 33.69 -80.23
C LEU A 1142 25.02 33.09 -81.63
N VAL A 1143 24.87 33.93 -82.67
CA VAL A 1143 24.85 33.52 -84.08
C VAL A 1143 25.68 34.47 -84.94
N ARG A 1144 26.33 33.93 -85.98
CA ARG A 1144 27.16 34.74 -86.88
C ARG A 1144 26.30 35.71 -87.68
N SER A 1145 26.74 36.96 -87.76
CA SER A 1145 26.12 37.99 -88.60
C SER A 1145 26.31 37.66 -90.08
N LYS A 1146 25.21 37.60 -90.84
CA LYS A 1146 25.25 37.30 -92.29
C LYS A 1146 25.34 38.57 -93.13
N GLY A 1147 26.47 39.27 -93.00
CA GLY A 1147 26.83 40.43 -93.80
C GLY A 1147 27.13 41.69 -92.98
N THR A 1148 27.70 42.69 -93.65
CA THR A 1148 28.17 43.95 -93.07
C THR A 1148 27.05 44.74 -92.42
N VAL A 1149 27.15 44.99 -91.11
CA VAL A 1149 26.33 46.02 -90.44
C VAL A 1149 26.90 47.38 -90.84
N VAL A 1150 26.20 48.09 -91.73
CA VAL A 1150 26.45 49.52 -91.94
C VAL A 1150 25.81 50.28 -90.79
N VAL A 1151 26.64 50.87 -89.92
CA VAL A 1151 26.16 51.76 -88.87
C VAL A 1151 25.64 53.06 -89.50
N PHE A 1152 24.37 53.35 -89.26
CA PHE A 1152 23.87 54.72 -89.25
C PHE A 1152 23.60 55.13 -87.81
N ARG A 1153 23.79 56.42 -87.50
CA ARG A 1153 23.59 57.01 -86.17
C ARG A 1153 22.11 57.26 -85.88
#